data_AF-A0A9W9V197-F1
#
_entry.id   AF-A0A9W9V197-F1
#
_cell.length_a   1.000
_cell.length_b   1.000
_cell.length_c   1.000
_cell.angle_alpha   90.00
_cell.angle_beta   90.00
_cell.angle_gamma   90.00
#
_symmetry.space_group_name_H-M   'P 1'
#
loop_
_entity.id
_entity.type
_entity.pdbx_description
1 polymer ?
#
loop_
_entity_poly.entity_id
_entity_poly.type
_entity_poly.pdbx_seq_one_letter_code
_entity_poly.pdbx_strand_id
1 'polypeptide(L)'
;MSDILGFDNNTFLSLASLLSVSQGQQEIAEHTIIDEVPDHDEREFETENDSTIMHQLSGSTSKDQVLAKFLDHIAETFSQEKSIPRHERRRSKATINGAVQVTASGLVFEHGDPIVYVAKNGIGSDSIEDSKRMKIDQELANSLTKWMRIIASTMKRPAIDKDQMWTKLISYYKQRLHIYISHIRASSRNDLAAAFNTRSDGMILAKELHDLSARYNADSIPLEGLKRMTSIAYQLRPVAAPVGLTSHLLRIRRSVFFLGRLRSAYETFKETAIELQKSFKTLSISCLPPPDARLLKKSQLIQRVQELVKMEQVSQPQKHYLDKLRSYPTNLLTVCHAEVQLLLKFEGSFSTNTDPFPYIGCSRKSCWLCYQLLTHYKDKRTDTRGYYQTRGSHGTVYPFWNIALGSDSVSYPGVQFNLSVALRDIQILMQQQLKSFLRTQRPKRAESSTNVTVAGGALKHNALTRMREVESWTTPGGTEGEVGCLKELVCSRQCIRFPATGEPAHCQMIDFYRCPTDYPGPEPVIFCIPEFSTYWGKFNFDRANRCISIKDQDPAELNGDYLFYWCQKDDLPPNKYLMNFLRIESVPFEEYFWYGDIFITKFHLDEGSSIFDCENVPDAFLGLEHLIENMIISEWERKAPEDEIRRGQYFDTKQEKKNADKQVILERM
;
A
#
# COMPACT_ATOMS: atom_id res chain seq x y z
N MET A 1 30.54 1.39 25.06
CA MET A 1 29.40 2.29 24.81
C MET A 1 29.52 2.77 23.37
N SER A 2 28.69 2.28 22.46
CA SER A 2 28.57 2.80 21.10
C SER A 2 27.29 3.63 21.01
N ASP A 3 27.20 4.71 21.79
CA ASP A 3 26.22 5.74 21.47
C ASP A 3 26.61 6.32 20.10
N ILE A 4 25.62 6.55 19.23
CA ILE A 4 25.85 7.21 17.94
C ILE A 4 26.50 8.56 18.25
N LEU A 5 27.74 8.76 17.78
CA LEU A 5 28.55 9.92 18.14
C LEU A 5 27.78 11.22 17.87
N GLY A 6 27.60 12.04 18.90
CA GLY A 6 26.92 13.33 18.79
C GLY A 6 25.39 13.27 18.77
N PHE A 7 24.77 12.12 19.04
CA PHE A 7 23.31 11.98 19.09
C PHE A 7 22.76 11.73 20.50
N ASP A 8 21.82 12.57 20.95
CA ASP A 8 21.17 12.43 22.26
C ASP A 8 19.99 11.45 22.19
N ASN A 9 20.31 10.17 22.40
CA ASN A 9 19.33 9.09 22.38
C ASN A 9 18.21 9.27 23.42
N ASN A 10 18.52 9.83 24.60
CA ASN A 10 17.52 10.00 25.66
C ASN A 10 16.48 11.05 25.24
N THR A 11 16.91 12.15 24.64
CA THR A 11 16.00 13.17 24.11
C THR A 11 15.14 12.61 22.97
N PHE A 12 15.73 11.83 22.06
CA PHE A 12 14.99 11.19 20.97
C PHE A 12 13.89 10.25 21.48
N LEU A 13 14.22 9.34 22.39
CA LEU A 13 13.26 8.42 23.01
C LEU A 13 12.14 9.15 23.75
N SER A 14 12.48 10.27 24.39
CA SER A 14 11.50 11.10 25.09
C SER A 14 10.55 11.82 24.13
N LEU A 15 11.06 12.30 22.99
CA LEU A 15 10.23 12.87 21.92
C LEU A 15 9.32 11.82 21.29
N ALA A 16 9.85 10.63 20.97
CA ALA A 16 9.04 9.51 20.46
C ALA A 16 7.95 9.11 21.46
N SER A 17 8.30 9.08 22.75
CA SER A 17 7.33 8.87 23.84
C SER A 17 6.23 9.92 23.85
N LEU A 18 6.58 11.19 23.75
CA LEU A 18 5.63 12.31 23.74
C LEU A 18 4.73 12.30 22.49
N LEU A 19 5.30 11.99 21.33
CA LEU A 19 4.60 11.90 20.05
C LEU A 19 3.59 10.76 20.03
N SER A 20 3.99 9.57 20.50
CA SER A 20 3.12 8.40 20.65
C SER A 20 1.87 8.73 21.51
N VAL A 21 2.04 9.52 22.59
CA VAL A 21 0.89 9.99 23.40
C VAL A 21 -0.03 10.88 22.60
N SER A 22 0.56 11.83 21.89
CA SER A 22 -0.17 12.90 21.21
C SER A 22 -1.03 12.34 20.08
N GLN A 23 -0.53 11.32 19.38
CA GLN A 23 -1.28 10.55 18.38
C GLN A 23 -2.50 9.87 19.01
N GLY A 24 -2.32 9.14 20.13
CA GLY A 24 -3.44 8.44 20.79
C GLY A 24 -4.54 9.37 21.32
N GLN A 25 -4.23 10.63 21.66
CA GLN A 25 -5.23 11.60 22.11
C GLN A 25 -6.13 12.12 20.98
N GLN A 26 -5.61 12.27 19.76
CA GLN A 26 -6.43 12.67 18.61
C GLN A 26 -7.43 11.59 18.22
N GLU A 27 -7.00 10.34 18.22
CA GLU A 27 -7.87 9.20 17.86
C GLU A 27 -9.05 9.05 18.83
N ILE A 28 -8.83 9.24 20.14
CA ILE A 28 -9.90 9.19 21.16
C ILE A 28 -10.88 10.38 20.99
N ALA A 29 -10.39 11.54 20.59
CA ALA A 29 -11.22 12.74 20.38
C ALA A 29 -12.10 12.65 19.12
N GLU A 30 -11.67 11.93 18.09
CA GLU A 30 -12.46 11.69 16.87
C GLU A 30 -13.47 10.53 17.03
N HIS A 31 -13.29 9.66 18.02
CA HIS A 31 -14.09 8.42 18.18
C HIS A 31 -14.97 8.37 19.44
N THR A 32 -15.27 9.49 20.09
CA THR A 32 -16.10 9.52 21.32
C THR A 32 -17.61 9.30 21.10
N ILE A 33 -18.01 8.59 20.04
CA ILE A 33 -19.34 8.00 19.88
C ILE A 33 -19.13 6.53 19.45
N ILE A 34 -19.53 5.60 20.32
CA ILE A 34 -19.52 4.12 20.22
C ILE A 34 -18.31 3.42 20.88
N ASP A 35 -18.66 2.53 21.82
CA ASP A 35 -17.79 1.60 22.57
C ASP A 35 -17.02 0.60 21.69
N GLU A 36 -15.89 0.14 22.24
CA GLU A 36 -14.88 -0.80 21.71
C GLU A 36 -13.91 -0.23 20.65
N VAL A 37 -12.73 0.17 21.13
CA VAL A 37 -11.56 0.56 20.31
C VAL A 37 -11.08 -0.66 19.49
N PRO A 38 -11.20 -0.66 18.16
CA PRO A 38 -10.59 -1.69 17.32
C PRO A 38 -9.09 -1.40 17.17
N ASP A 39 -8.28 -2.46 17.22
CA ASP A 39 -6.82 -2.38 17.06
C ASP A 39 -6.46 -1.82 15.66
N HIS A 40 -5.50 -0.89 15.60
CA HIS A 40 -5.18 -0.12 14.39
C HIS A 40 -4.57 -1.00 13.26
N ASP A 41 -4.12 -2.22 13.63
CA ASP A 41 -3.68 -3.28 12.72
C ASP A 41 -4.81 -3.86 11.86
N GLU A 42 -6.08 -3.63 12.22
CA GLU A 42 -7.19 -4.26 11.53
C GLU A 42 -7.53 -3.55 10.20
N ARG A 43 -7.16 -2.29 9.94
CA ARG A 43 -7.50 -1.60 8.66
C ARG A 43 -6.68 -2.03 7.43
N GLU A 44 -5.88 -3.09 7.52
CA GLU A 44 -5.19 -3.70 6.37
C GLU A 44 -6.16 -4.56 5.54
N PHE A 45 -7.04 -3.93 4.76
CA PHE A 45 -7.52 -4.58 3.54
C PHE A 45 -6.46 -4.37 2.46
N GLU A 46 -6.24 -5.39 1.63
CA GLU A 46 -5.73 -5.26 0.26
C GLU A 46 -6.74 -4.44 -0.57
N THR A 47 -7.06 -3.23 -0.12
CA THR A 47 -7.62 -2.23 -1.02
C THR A 47 -6.55 -1.92 -2.04
N GLU A 48 -6.98 -1.59 -3.26
CA GLU A 48 -6.18 -1.11 -4.39
C GLU A 48 -5.08 -0.09 -4.05
N ASN A 49 -5.01 0.47 -2.84
CA ASN A 49 -3.91 1.30 -2.32
C ASN A 49 -2.54 0.62 -2.19
N ASP A 50 -2.41 -0.71 -2.32
CA ASP A 50 -1.08 -1.33 -2.56
C ASP A 50 -0.50 -0.90 -3.93
N SER A 51 -1.35 -0.38 -4.84
CA SER A 51 -0.93 0.23 -6.11
C SER A 51 -0.04 1.45 -5.92
N THR A 52 -0.21 2.25 -4.87
CA THR A 52 0.49 3.55 -4.75
C THR A 52 1.99 3.38 -4.46
N ILE A 53 2.40 2.25 -3.87
CA ILE A 53 3.82 1.90 -3.65
C ILE A 53 4.36 1.11 -4.85
N MET A 54 3.54 0.24 -5.47
CA MET A 54 3.88 -0.40 -6.75
C MET A 54 4.15 0.66 -7.83
N HIS A 55 3.32 1.69 -7.95
CA HIS A 55 3.70 3.12 -7.86
C HIS A 55 5.17 3.49 -8.08
N GLN A 56 5.91 3.57 -6.98
CA GLN A 56 7.32 3.97 -6.95
C GLN A 56 8.26 2.88 -7.49
N LEU A 57 7.78 1.63 -7.51
CA LEU A 57 8.37 0.51 -8.24
C LEU A 57 7.85 0.43 -9.69
N SER A 58 7.11 1.41 -10.24
CA SER A 58 6.53 1.30 -11.59
C SER A 58 7.57 1.42 -12.70
N GLY A 59 8.78 1.89 -12.37
CA GLY A 59 9.96 1.76 -13.22
C GLY A 59 10.73 0.45 -13.02
N SER A 60 10.31 -0.41 -12.09
CA SER A 60 10.96 -1.67 -11.77
C SER A 60 10.44 -2.80 -12.66
N THR A 61 11.28 -3.81 -12.86
CA THR A 61 10.93 -4.95 -13.70
C THR A 61 9.87 -5.82 -13.01
N SER A 62 9.13 -6.65 -13.77
CA SER A 62 8.18 -7.61 -13.20
C SER A 62 8.80 -8.47 -12.09
N LYS A 63 10.10 -8.75 -12.18
CA LYS A 63 10.88 -9.50 -11.20
C LYS A 63 10.99 -8.78 -9.86
N ASP A 64 11.08 -7.46 -9.85
CA ASP A 64 11.25 -6.69 -8.62
C ASP A 64 9.95 -6.71 -7.80
N GLN A 65 8.79 -6.66 -8.46
CA GLN A 65 7.49 -6.81 -7.80
C GLN A 65 7.34 -8.21 -7.19
N VAL A 66 7.78 -9.24 -7.93
CA VAL A 66 7.78 -10.64 -7.46
C VAL A 66 8.70 -10.81 -6.25
N LEU A 67 9.89 -10.19 -6.28
CA LEU A 67 10.83 -10.18 -5.15
C LEU A 67 10.28 -9.44 -3.93
N ALA A 68 9.65 -8.28 -4.10
CA ALA A 68 9.03 -7.54 -3.01
C ALA A 68 7.92 -8.35 -2.34
N LYS A 69 7.02 -8.92 -3.16
CA LYS A 69 5.95 -9.83 -2.70
C LYS A 69 6.53 -11.07 -2.00
N PHE A 70 7.60 -11.64 -2.54
CA PHE A 70 8.30 -12.77 -1.92
C PHE A 70 8.82 -12.42 -0.52
N LEU A 71 9.48 -11.27 -0.36
CA LEU A 71 10.01 -10.82 0.92
C LEU A 71 8.90 -10.54 1.95
N ASP A 72 7.77 -9.96 1.54
CA ASP A 72 6.63 -9.78 2.45
C ASP A 72 6.06 -11.13 2.93
N HIS A 73 6.00 -12.13 2.05
CA HIS A 73 5.53 -13.46 2.41
C HIS A 73 6.54 -14.25 3.25
N ILE A 74 7.85 -14.04 3.07
CA ILE A 74 8.89 -14.56 3.97
C ILE A 74 8.69 -13.94 5.36
N ALA A 75 8.62 -12.61 5.45
CA ALA A 75 8.44 -11.91 6.72
C ALA A 75 7.16 -12.39 7.42
N GLU A 76 6.04 -12.51 6.69
CA GLU A 76 4.80 -13.07 7.22
C GLU A 76 5.00 -14.51 7.74
N THR A 77 5.63 -15.39 6.97
CA THR A 77 5.85 -16.81 7.35
C THR A 77 6.66 -16.98 8.63
N PHE A 78 7.57 -16.06 8.92
CA PHE A 78 8.38 -16.11 10.13
C PHE A 78 7.80 -15.30 11.29
N SER A 79 6.76 -14.49 11.08
CA SER A 79 6.10 -13.77 12.16
C SER A 79 5.27 -14.70 13.05
N GLN A 80 5.28 -14.44 14.35
CA GLN A 80 4.58 -15.24 15.36
C GLN A 80 3.72 -14.35 16.25
N GLU A 81 2.56 -14.85 16.66
CA GLU A 81 1.80 -14.25 17.75
C GLU A 81 2.29 -14.86 19.07
N LYS A 82 2.76 -14.05 20.04
CA LYS A 82 3.17 -14.60 21.34
C LYS A 82 1.98 -15.31 21.98
N SER A 83 2.20 -16.54 22.40
CA SER A 83 1.20 -17.33 23.13
C SER A 83 0.79 -16.62 24.40
N ILE A 84 -0.51 -16.53 24.64
CA ILE A 84 -1.05 -16.29 25.98
C ILE A 84 -0.49 -17.41 26.87
N PRO A 85 0.30 -17.12 27.93
CA PRO A 85 0.80 -18.17 28.82
C PRO A 85 -0.38 -18.96 29.41
N ARG A 86 -0.39 -20.28 29.23
CA ARG A 86 -1.48 -21.16 29.72
C ARG A 86 -1.67 -21.12 31.24
N HIS A 87 -0.69 -20.64 32.02
CA HIS A 87 -0.71 -20.68 33.49
C HIS A 87 -1.31 -19.45 34.21
N GLU A 88 -1.60 -18.33 33.52
CA GLU A 88 -2.20 -17.14 34.17
C GLU A 88 -3.72 -17.02 34.00
N ARG A 89 -4.37 -18.00 33.36
CA ARG A 89 -5.82 -18.00 33.06
C ARG A 89 -6.76 -17.98 34.27
N ARG A 90 -6.27 -17.94 35.52
CA ARG A 90 -7.16 -18.01 36.70
C ARG A 90 -7.46 -16.71 37.42
N ARG A 91 -6.77 -15.57 37.23
CA ARG A 91 -7.03 -14.41 38.14
C ARG A 91 -6.99 -12.96 37.64
N SER A 92 -6.77 -12.64 36.37
CA SER A 92 -6.83 -11.23 35.95
C SER A 92 -7.74 -11.00 34.75
N LYS A 93 -8.74 -10.13 34.95
CA LYS A 93 -9.65 -9.54 33.96
C LYS A 93 -8.95 -8.47 33.10
N ALA A 94 -7.65 -8.62 32.88
CA ALA A 94 -6.87 -7.75 32.00
C ALA A 94 -6.78 -8.43 30.64
N THR A 95 -7.17 -7.73 29.58
CA THR A 95 -6.96 -8.10 28.17
C THR A 95 -5.46 -8.32 27.92
N ILE A 96 -5.02 -9.59 27.91
CA ILE A 96 -3.63 -9.97 27.64
C ILE A 96 -3.43 -9.95 26.13
N ASN A 97 -3.05 -8.78 25.60
CA ASN A 97 -2.57 -8.64 24.23
C ASN A 97 -1.23 -9.37 24.12
N GLY A 98 -1.22 -10.55 23.50
CA GLY A 98 0.02 -11.26 23.17
C GLY A 98 0.86 -10.39 22.25
N ALA A 99 2.07 -10.00 22.67
CA ALA A 99 2.92 -9.16 21.84
C ALA A 99 3.29 -9.90 20.55
N VAL A 100 2.89 -9.35 19.41
CA VAL A 100 3.18 -9.92 18.09
C VAL A 100 4.67 -9.79 17.83
N GLN A 101 5.36 -10.90 17.53
CA GLN A 101 6.71 -10.87 16.99
C GLN A 101 6.61 -10.48 15.52
N VAL A 102 6.69 -9.19 15.26
CA VAL A 102 6.80 -8.63 13.90
C VAL A 102 8.15 -9.04 13.32
N THR A 103 8.14 -9.39 12.05
CA THR A 103 9.31 -9.86 11.31
C THR A 103 9.50 -8.99 10.08
N ALA A 104 10.76 -8.78 9.71
CA ALA A 104 11.15 -8.20 8.44
C ALA A 104 12.08 -9.16 7.69
N SER A 105 12.10 -9.08 6.37
CA SER A 105 13.06 -9.79 5.54
C SER A 105 13.66 -8.89 4.46
N GLY A 106 14.90 -9.14 4.10
CA GLY A 106 15.56 -8.42 3.01
C GLY A 106 16.51 -9.34 2.25
N LEU A 107 16.79 -9.00 0.99
CA LEU A 107 17.55 -9.81 0.06
C LEU A 107 18.85 -9.11 -0.32
N VAL A 108 19.94 -9.87 -0.36
CA VAL A 108 21.24 -9.43 -0.88
C VAL A 108 21.73 -10.46 -1.89
N PHE A 109 22.37 -10.00 -2.97
CA PHE A 109 23.11 -10.86 -3.88
C PHE A 109 24.60 -10.78 -3.51
N GLU A 110 25.12 -11.82 -2.87
CA GLU A 110 26.54 -11.94 -2.52
C GLU A 110 27.23 -12.83 -3.55
N HIS A 111 28.14 -12.25 -4.33
CA HIS A 111 28.79 -12.95 -5.46
C HIS A 111 27.78 -13.57 -6.46
N GLY A 112 26.59 -12.96 -6.59
CA GLY A 112 25.49 -13.44 -7.44
C GLY A 112 24.54 -14.44 -6.77
N ASP A 113 24.87 -14.94 -5.57
CA ASP A 113 24.02 -15.86 -4.81
C ASP A 113 23.02 -15.08 -3.95
N PRO A 114 21.70 -15.38 -4.05
CA PRO A 114 20.70 -14.66 -3.26
C PRO A 114 20.69 -15.15 -1.80
N ILE A 115 20.83 -14.22 -0.87
CA ILE A 115 20.74 -14.45 0.57
C ILE A 115 19.60 -13.60 1.14
N VAL A 116 18.58 -14.28 1.66
CA VAL A 116 17.46 -13.65 2.36
C VAL A 116 17.75 -13.65 3.84
N TYR A 117 17.85 -12.47 4.43
CA TYR A 117 17.94 -12.30 5.87
C TYR A 117 16.55 -12.09 6.46
N VAL A 118 16.28 -12.74 7.58
CA VAL A 118 15.02 -12.63 8.33
C VAL A 118 15.34 -12.11 9.72
N ALA A 119 14.80 -10.95 10.09
CA ALA A 119 14.96 -10.34 11.39
C ALA A 119 13.63 -10.33 12.15
N LYS A 120 13.68 -10.40 13.48
CA LYS A 120 12.49 -10.41 14.34
C LYS A 120 12.59 -9.38 15.46
N ASN A 121 11.45 -8.80 15.82
CA ASN A 121 11.35 -8.00 17.04
C ASN A 121 11.50 -8.93 18.25
N GLY A 122 12.68 -8.94 18.86
CA GLY A 122 13.04 -9.82 19.98
C GLY A 122 13.51 -9.06 21.22
N ILE A 123 13.48 -9.74 22.36
CA ILE A 123 13.97 -9.25 23.65
C ILE A 123 15.34 -9.90 23.91
N GLY A 124 16.35 -9.56 23.08
CA GLY A 124 17.72 -10.06 23.22
C GLY A 124 17.89 -11.59 23.15
N SER A 125 19.14 -12.06 23.20
CA SER A 125 19.48 -13.49 23.12
C SER A 125 19.44 -14.25 24.45
N ASP A 126 19.29 -13.54 25.57
CA ASP A 126 19.51 -14.10 26.91
C ASP A 126 18.33 -14.95 27.43
N SER A 127 17.20 -14.95 26.73
CA SER A 127 16.07 -15.80 27.11
C SER A 127 16.22 -17.20 26.50
N ILE A 128 16.14 -18.24 27.34
CA ILE A 128 16.14 -19.66 26.91
C ILE A 128 15.04 -19.91 25.86
N GLU A 129 13.92 -19.18 25.95
CA GLU A 129 12.83 -19.28 24.99
C GLU A 129 13.20 -18.72 23.61
N ASP A 130 13.89 -17.57 23.55
CA ASP A 130 14.31 -16.96 22.29
C ASP A 130 15.38 -17.82 21.59
N SER A 131 16.29 -18.46 22.34
CA SER A 131 17.24 -19.42 21.78
C SER A 131 16.55 -20.64 21.16
N LYS A 132 15.56 -21.23 21.86
CA LYS A 132 14.76 -22.34 21.32
C LYS A 132 13.97 -21.92 20.09
N ARG A 133 13.35 -20.74 20.11
CA ARG A 133 12.61 -20.19 18.97
C ARG A 133 13.51 -19.97 17.76
N MET A 134 14.69 -19.38 17.97
CA MET A 134 15.68 -19.16 16.92
C MET A 134 16.07 -20.49 16.25
N LYS A 135 16.23 -21.56 17.02
CA LYS A 135 16.52 -22.89 16.46
C LYS A 135 15.38 -23.41 15.58
N ILE A 136 14.12 -23.22 16.01
CA ILE A 136 12.93 -23.61 15.22
C ILE A 136 12.87 -22.78 13.93
N ASP A 137 13.15 -21.47 14.00
CA ASP A 137 13.20 -20.59 12.85
C ASP A 137 14.29 -21.01 11.87
N GLN A 138 15.49 -21.30 12.37
CA GLN A 138 16.59 -21.76 11.53
C GLN A 138 16.29 -23.11 10.86
N GLU A 139 15.61 -24.02 11.55
CA GLU A 139 15.16 -25.29 10.96
C GLU A 139 14.15 -25.07 9.83
N LEU A 140 13.20 -24.14 10.02
CA LEU A 140 12.25 -23.75 8.99
C LEU A 140 12.96 -23.10 7.80
N ALA A 141 13.85 -22.13 8.04
CA ALA A 141 14.64 -21.45 7.02
C ALA A 141 15.46 -22.44 6.18
N ASN A 142 16.12 -23.40 6.83
CA ASN A 142 16.88 -24.46 6.16
C ASN A 142 15.97 -25.36 5.31
N SER A 143 14.79 -25.72 5.81
CA SER A 143 13.82 -26.54 5.09
C SER A 143 13.26 -25.81 3.87
N LEU A 144 12.86 -24.55 4.05
CA LEU A 144 12.31 -23.69 3.00
C LEU A 144 13.37 -23.43 1.92
N THR A 145 14.61 -23.12 2.32
CA THR A 145 15.75 -22.99 1.41
C THR A 145 15.91 -24.20 0.50
N LYS A 146 16.01 -25.40 1.09
CA LYS A 146 16.17 -26.65 0.32
C LYS A 146 15.00 -26.89 -0.63
N TRP A 147 13.78 -26.70 -0.14
CA TRP A 147 12.58 -26.89 -0.94
C TRP A 147 12.50 -25.92 -2.13
N MET A 148 12.76 -24.63 -1.91
CA MET A 148 12.76 -23.63 -2.99
C MET A 148 13.85 -23.89 -4.03
N ARG A 149 15.06 -24.29 -3.60
CA ARG A 149 16.14 -24.69 -4.53
C ARG A 149 15.73 -25.89 -5.40
N ILE A 150 15.03 -26.87 -4.83
CA ILE A 150 14.53 -28.04 -5.58
C ILE A 150 13.51 -27.60 -6.63
N ILE A 151 12.57 -26.71 -6.27
CA ILE A 151 11.58 -26.18 -7.22
C ILE A 151 12.28 -25.39 -8.33
N ALA A 152 13.19 -24.48 -7.99
CA ALA A 152 13.98 -23.71 -8.96
C ALA A 152 14.83 -24.60 -9.89
N SER A 153 15.30 -25.75 -9.40
CA SER A 153 16.10 -26.70 -10.18
C SER A 153 15.26 -27.58 -11.11
N THR A 154 14.07 -27.97 -10.66
CA THR A 154 13.23 -28.95 -11.37
C THR A 154 12.10 -28.32 -12.18
N MET A 155 11.72 -27.08 -11.86
CA MET A 155 10.57 -26.36 -12.40
C MET A 155 9.22 -27.07 -12.15
N LYS A 156 9.20 -28.07 -11.26
CA LYS A 156 8.00 -28.85 -10.94
C LYS A 156 7.31 -28.27 -9.71
N ARG A 157 6.01 -28.00 -9.86
CA ARG A 157 5.14 -27.59 -8.74
C ARG A 157 4.69 -28.84 -7.99
N PRO A 158 5.10 -29.05 -6.73
CA PRO A 158 4.56 -30.15 -5.93
C PRO A 158 3.06 -29.93 -5.69
N ALA A 159 2.30 -31.04 -5.73
CA ALA A 159 0.90 -31.01 -5.33
C ALA A 159 0.81 -30.80 -3.81
N ILE A 160 -0.05 -29.87 -3.37
CA ILE A 160 -0.12 -29.38 -1.99
C ILE A 160 -0.40 -30.49 -0.95
N ASP A 161 -1.18 -31.50 -1.34
CA ASP A 161 -1.53 -32.67 -0.53
C ASP A 161 -0.31 -33.57 -0.25
N LYS A 162 0.63 -33.64 -1.21
CA LYS A 162 1.84 -34.46 -1.15
C LYS A 162 3.08 -33.70 -0.69
N ASP A 163 2.96 -32.38 -0.53
CA ASP A 163 4.11 -31.53 -0.20
C ASP A 163 4.40 -31.55 1.31
N GLN A 164 5.58 -32.05 1.66
CA GLN A 164 6.08 -32.04 3.04
C GLN A 164 6.31 -30.62 3.55
N MET A 165 6.69 -29.66 2.69
CA MET A 165 6.91 -28.29 3.12
C MET A 165 5.60 -27.63 3.57
N TRP A 166 4.48 -27.92 2.90
CA TRP A 166 3.17 -27.44 3.31
C TRP A 166 2.78 -27.93 4.71
N THR A 167 3.04 -29.21 4.98
CA THR A 167 2.84 -29.83 6.30
C THR A 167 3.69 -29.16 7.38
N LYS A 168 4.96 -28.85 7.07
CA LYS A 168 5.86 -28.13 7.98
C LYS A 168 5.38 -26.70 8.26
N LEU A 169 4.97 -25.96 7.22
CA LEU A 169 4.45 -24.60 7.35
C LEU A 169 3.21 -24.56 8.26
N ILE A 170 2.22 -25.42 8.03
CA ILE A 170 1.02 -25.50 8.87
C ILE A 170 1.38 -25.81 10.33
N SER A 171 2.35 -26.71 10.55
CA SER A 171 2.79 -27.09 11.90
C SER A 171 3.48 -25.93 12.62
N TYR A 172 4.36 -25.21 11.92
CA TYR A 172 5.03 -24.02 12.45
C TYR A 172 4.03 -22.89 12.76
N TYR A 173 3.04 -22.68 11.88
CA TYR A 173 2.03 -21.62 12.00
C TYR A 173 0.84 -21.97 12.90
N LYS A 174 0.79 -23.20 13.43
CA LYS A 174 -0.40 -23.79 14.07
C LYS A 174 -1.06 -22.88 15.12
N GLN A 175 -0.24 -22.22 15.95
CA GLN A 175 -0.75 -21.36 17.01
C GLN A 175 -1.47 -20.13 16.47
N ARG A 176 -0.95 -19.51 15.41
CA ARG A 176 -1.53 -18.32 14.78
C ARG A 176 -2.81 -18.69 14.02
N LEU A 177 -2.81 -19.83 13.33
CA LEU A 177 -4.02 -20.38 12.71
C LEU A 177 -5.13 -20.62 13.75
N HIS A 178 -4.79 -21.07 14.96
CA HIS A 178 -5.77 -21.26 16.02
C HIS A 178 -6.50 -19.97 16.39
N ILE A 179 -5.78 -18.84 16.47
CA ILE A 179 -6.36 -17.55 16.83
C ILE A 179 -7.38 -17.12 15.77
N TYR A 180 -7.03 -17.18 14.49
CA TYR A 180 -7.96 -16.85 13.41
C TYR A 180 -9.16 -17.78 13.33
N ILE A 181 -8.95 -19.09 13.52
CA ILE A 181 -10.05 -20.06 13.56
C ILE A 181 -10.97 -19.78 14.76
N SER A 182 -10.43 -19.35 15.90
CA SER A 182 -11.25 -19.00 17.07
C SER A 182 -12.14 -17.78 16.81
N HIS A 183 -11.63 -16.76 16.09
CA HIS A 183 -12.41 -15.60 15.68
C HIS A 183 -13.52 -15.97 14.70
N ILE A 184 -13.19 -16.82 13.71
CA ILE A 184 -14.17 -17.34 12.74
C ILE A 184 -15.25 -18.15 13.46
N ARG A 185 -14.86 -19.03 14.39
CA ARG A 185 -15.79 -19.83 15.20
C ARG A 185 -16.71 -18.97 16.07
N ALA A 186 -16.21 -17.85 16.59
CA ALA A 186 -16.99 -16.94 17.44
C ALA A 186 -18.05 -16.14 16.64
N SER A 187 -17.90 -16.01 15.32
CA SER A 187 -18.90 -15.40 14.45
C SER A 187 -20.09 -16.32 14.19
N SER A 188 -21.25 -15.76 13.85
CA SER A 188 -22.38 -16.59 13.39
C SER A 188 -22.12 -17.10 11.97
N ARG A 189 -22.69 -18.28 11.66
CA ARG A 189 -22.60 -18.87 10.32
C ARG A 189 -23.16 -17.94 9.24
N ASN A 190 -24.19 -17.17 9.58
CA ASN A 190 -24.83 -16.22 8.67
C ASN A 190 -23.99 -14.96 8.48
N ASP A 191 -23.35 -14.45 9.53
CA ASP A 191 -22.44 -13.30 9.43
C ASP A 191 -21.23 -13.64 8.57
N LEU A 192 -20.63 -14.82 8.80
CA LEU A 192 -19.53 -15.28 7.97
C LEU A 192 -19.96 -15.43 6.51
N ALA A 193 -21.14 -15.98 6.24
CA ALA A 193 -21.68 -16.04 4.89
C ALA A 193 -21.94 -14.66 4.28
N ALA A 194 -22.50 -13.72 5.04
CA ALA A 194 -22.81 -12.35 4.60
C ALA A 194 -21.55 -11.49 4.37
N ALA A 195 -20.43 -11.83 5.00
CA ALA A 195 -19.13 -11.21 4.73
C ALA A 195 -18.58 -11.54 3.31
N PHE A 196 -19.19 -12.50 2.62
CA PHE A 196 -18.85 -12.90 1.26
C PHE A 196 -20.11 -12.80 0.37
N ASN A 197 -19.93 -12.51 -0.92
CA ASN A 197 -21.04 -12.22 -1.82
C ASN A 197 -22.09 -13.36 -1.84
N THR A 198 -23.34 -13.03 -1.51
CA THR A 198 -24.46 -13.96 -1.30
C THR A 198 -24.87 -14.76 -2.54
N ARG A 199 -24.48 -14.32 -3.74
CA ARG A 199 -24.77 -15.00 -5.02
C ARG A 199 -23.60 -15.82 -5.57
N SER A 200 -22.53 -16.01 -4.79
CA SER A 200 -21.30 -16.66 -5.25
C SER A 200 -21.01 -17.97 -4.52
N ASP A 201 -20.15 -18.81 -5.13
CA ASP A 201 -19.53 -19.97 -4.49
C ASP A 201 -18.81 -19.61 -3.18
N GLY A 202 -18.39 -18.34 -3.03
CA GLY A 202 -17.82 -17.81 -1.81
C GLY A 202 -18.73 -17.97 -0.58
N MET A 203 -20.05 -17.89 -0.75
CA MET A 203 -20.98 -18.12 0.36
C MET A 203 -20.95 -19.59 0.84
N ILE A 204 -20.87 -20.54 -0.09
CA ILE A 204 -20.84 -21.99 0.22
C ILE A 204 -19.55 -22.32 0.95
N LEU A 205 -18.42 -21.85 0.42
CA LEU A 205 -17.09 -22.00 1.02
C LEU A 205 -17.02 -21.35 2.41
N ALA A 206 -17.59 -20.16 2.60
CA ALA A 206 -17.64 -19.50 3.89
C ALA A 206 -18.43 -20.33 4.93
N LYS A 207 -19.57 -20.90 4.54
CA LYS A 207 -20.35 -21.80 5.41
C LYS A 207 -19.58 -23.08 5.75
N GLU A 208 -18.91 -23.70 4.77
CA GLU A 208 -18.06 -24.88 5.01
C GLU A 208 -16.93 -24.54 5.99
N LEU A 209 -16.28 -23.39 5.83
CA LEU A 209 -15.24 -22.91 6.73
C LEU A 209 -15.77 -22.70 8.15
N HIS A 210 -16.98 -22.16 8.30
CA HIS A 210 -17.65 -22.06 9.62
C HIS A 210 -17.83 -23.45 10.25
N ASP A 211 -18.39 -24.39 9.49
CA ASP A 211 -18.72 -25.74 9.98
C ASP A 211 -17.46 -26.54 10.36
N LEU A 212 -16.35 -26.32 9.65
CA LEU A 212 -15.03 -26.85 10.03
C LEU A 212 -14.48 -26.17 11.30
N SER A 213 -14.61 -24.85 11.39
CA SER A 213 -14.17 -24.06 12.54
C SER A 213 -14.98 -24.36 13.81
N ALA A 214 -16.28 -24.67 13.68
CA ALA A 214 -17.14 -25.05 14.80
C ALA A 214 -16.74 -26.40 15.41
N ARG A 215 -16.31 -27.34 14.57
CA ARG A 215 -15.78 -28.66 14.98
C ARG A 215 -14.33 -28.59 15.46
N TYR A 216 -13.70 -27.42 15.39
CA TYR A 216 -12.32 -27.23 15.80
C TYR A 216 -12.15 -27.41 17.32
N ASN A 217 -11.33 -28.37 17.74
CA ASN A 217 -10.77 -28.47 19.09
C ASN A 217 -9.23 -28.35 19.07
N ALA A 218 -8.66 -27.37 19.77
CA ALA A 218 -7.22 -27.09 19.79
C ALA A 218 -6.36 -28.30 20.19
N ASP A 219 -6.90 -29.18 21.04
CA ASP A 219 -6.16 -30.29 21.62
C ASP A 219 -6.26 -31.59 20.80
N SER A 220 -7.12 -31.68 19.77
CA SER A 220 -7.46 -32.98 19.13
C SER A 220 -7.65 -32.99 17.60
N ILE A 221 -7.22 -31.96 16.88
CA ILE A 221 -7.46 -31.91 15.42
C ILE A 221 -6.36 -32.60 14.60
N PRO A 222 -6.75 -33.43 13.62
CA PRO A 222 -5.85 -33.89 12.56
C PRO A 222 -5.36 -32.72 11.73
N LEU A 223 -4.06 -32.69 11.43
CA LEU A 223 -3.41 -31.70 10.55
C LEU A 223 -4.19 -31.42 9.25
N GLU A 224 -4.90 -32.42 8.74
CA GLU A 224 -5.73 -32.33 7.54
C GLU A 224 -6.87 -31.30 7.64
N GLY A 225 -7.49 -31.16 8.82
CA GLY A 225 -8.51 -30.13 9.04
C GLY A 225 -7.95 -28.72 8.88
N LEU A 226 -6.74 -28.48 9.41
CA LEU A 226 -6.03 -27.20 9.24
C LEU A 226 -5.68 -26.92 7.77
N LYS A 227 -5.20 -27.94 7.04
CA LYS A 227 -4.92 -27.83 5.61
C LYS A 227 -6.17 -27.44 4.82
N ARG A 228 -7.31 -28.08 5.10
CA ARG A 228 -8.59 -27.78 4.44
C ARG A 228 -9.10 -26.37 4.77
N MET A 229 -9.15 -25.98 6.04
CA MET A 229 -9.60 -24.63 6.43
C MET A 229 -8.74 -23.53 5.82
N THR A 230 -7.42 -23.67 5.87
CA THR A 230 -6.47 -22.72 5.26
C THR A 230 -6.65 -22.63 3.73
N SER A 231 -6.98 -23.77 3.11
CA SER A 231 -7.26 -23.85 1.68
C SER A 231 -8.55 -23.15 1.26
N ILE A 232 -9.63 -23.35 2.02
CA ILE A 232 -10.90 -22.65 1.78
C ILE A 232 -10.72 -21.15 2.00
N ALA A 233 -10.04 -20.77 3.08
CA ALA A 233 -9.76 -19.37 3.39
C ALA A 233 -8.97 -18.67 2.27
N TYR A 234 -8.01 -19.36 1.65
CA TYR A 234 -7.30 -18.86 0.47
C TYR A 234 -8.22 -18.67 -0.74
N GLN A 235 -9.10 -19.62 -1.03
CA GLN A 235 -10.07 -19.52 -2.14
C GLN A 235 -11.08 -18.37 -1.95
N LEU A 236 -11.36 -18.01 -0.70
CA LEU A 236 -12.24 -16.89 -0.36
C LEU A 236 -11.60 -15.51 -0.54
N ARG A 237 -10.27 -15.42 -0.66
CA ARG A 237 -9.55 -14.13 -0.83
C ARG A 237 -9.94 -13.35 -2.09
N PRO A 238 -9.96 -13.95 -3.30
CA PRO A 238 -10.32 -13.21 -4.51
C PRO A 238 -11.81 -12.85 -4.59
N VAL A 239 -12.67 -13.40 -3.73
CA VAL A 239 -14.12 -13.13 -3.77
C VAL A 239 -14.38 -11.68 -3.36
N ALA A 240 -14.82 -10.82 -4.28
CA ALA A 240 -15.08 -9.40 -4.01
C ALA A 240 -15.93 -9.16 -2.74
N ALA A 241 -15.61 -8.08 -2.01
CA ALA A 241 -16.37 -7.69 -0.84
C ALA A 241 -17.77 -7.16 -1.25
N PRO A 242 -18.85 -7.56 -0.56
CA PRO A 242 -20.15 -6.91 -0.74
C PRO A 242 -20.06 -5.40 -0.48
N VAL A 243 -20.85 -4.62 -1.22
CA VAL A 243 -20.97 -3.18 -0.97
C VAL A 243 -21.65 -2.94 0.38
N GLY A 244 -21.11 -2.04 1.19
CA GLY A 244 -21.72 -1.64 2.47
C GLY A 244 -21.52 -2.62 3.63
N LEU A 245 -20.44 -3.41 3.64
CA LEU A 245 -20.10 -4.25 4.80
C LEU A 245 -19.99 -3.42 6.09
N THR A 246 -20.59 -3.95 7.16
CA THR A 246 -20.41 -3.38 8.50
C THR A 246 -19.00 -3.64 9.02
N SER A 247 -18.55 -2.86 10.01
CA SER A 247 -17.26 -3.05 10.68
C SER A 247 -17.07 -4.47 11.23
N HIS A 248 -18.14 -5.05 11.77
CA HIS A 248 -18.16 -6.42 12.26
C HIS A 248 -17.88 -7.46 11.16
N LEU A 249 -18.58 -7.35 10.02
CA LEU A 249 -18.38 -8.26 8.89
C LEU A 249 -16.99 -8.12 8.26
N LEU A 250 -16.46 -6.88 8.21
CA LEU A 250 -15.08 -6.64 7.78
C LEU A 250 -14.08 -7.36 8.69
N ARG A 251 -14.27 -7.35 10.02
CA ARG A 251 -13.40 -8.06 10.97
C ARG A 251 -13.44 -9.58 10.78
N ILE A 252 -14.63 -10.14 10.51
CA ILE A 252 -14.78 -11.57 10.20
C ILE A 252 -14.01 -11.90 8.91
N ARG A 253 -14.23 -11.13 7.85
CA ARG A 253 -13.56 -11.31 6.56
C ARG A 253 -12.05 -11.22 6.68
N ARG A 254 -11.52 -10.30 7.49
CA ARG A 254 -10.09 -10.20 7.80
C ARG A 254 -9.56 -11.45 8.46
N SER A 255 -10.30 -12.02 9.42
CA SER A 255 -9.89 -13.27 10.07
C SER A 255 -9.76 -14.43 9.08
N VAL A 256 -10.68 -14.50 8.10
CA VAL A 256 -10.57 -15.46 6.97
C VAL A 256 -9.33 -15.15 6.12
N PHE A 257 -9.06 -13.89 5.81
CA PHE A 257 -7.92 -13.51 4.98
C PHE A 257 -6.60 -13.85 5.66
N PHE A 258 -6.45 -13.52 6.94
CA PHE A 258 -5.29 -13.89 7.73
C PHE A 258 -5.10 -15.41 7.80
N LEU A 259 -6.19 -16.18 7.88
CA LEU A 259 -6.13 -17.63 7.77
C LEU A 259 -5.60 -18.08 6.40
N GLY A 260 -6.05 -17.46 5.30
CA GLY A 260 -5.61 -17.76 3.94
C GLY A 260 -4.20 -17.27 3.56
N ARG A 261 -3.61 -16.33 4.34
CA ARG A 261 -2.28 -15.76 4.06
C ARG A 261 -1.17 -16.80 4.02
N LEU A 262 -1.22 -17.82 4.86
CA LEU A 262 -0.19 -18.87 4.88
C LEU A 262 -0.15 -19.65 3.55
N ARG A 263 -1.32 -19.96 2.97
CA ARG A 263 -1.37 -20.63 1.65
C ARG A 263 -0.90 -19.69 0.54
N SER A 264 -1.21 -18.41 0.62
CA SER A 264 -0.69 -17.41 -0.32
C SER A 264 0.84 -17.31 -0.29
N ALA A 265 1.45 -17.34 0.91
CA ALA A 265 2.90 -17.38 1.04
C ALA A 265 3.47 -18.63 0.36
N TYR A 266 2.89 -19.79 0.65
CA TYR A 266 3.29 -21.05 0.04
C TYR A 266 3.22 -21.03 -1.50
N GLU A 267 2.14 -20.52 -2.10
CA GLU A 267 2.01 -20.40 -3.56
C GLU A 267 3.02 -19.38 -4.12
N THR A 268 3.17 -18.22 -3.47
CA THR A 268 4.14 -17.18 -3.86
C THR A 268 5.58 -17.73 -3.87
N PHE A 269 5.95 -18.57 -2.89
CA PHE A 269 7.27 -19.18 -2.87
C PHE A 269 7.51 -20.12 -4.05
N LYS A 270 6.50 -20.91 -4.46
CA LYS A 270 6.60 -21.77 -5.65
C LYS A 270 6.75 -20.95 -6.91
N GLU A 271 5.92 -19.92 -7.07
CA GLU A 271 5.92 -19.03 -8.23
C GLU A 271 7.26 -18.31 -8.37
N THR A 272 7.73 -17.69 -7.28
CA THR A 272 9.02 -16.98 -7.23
C THR A 272 10.19 -17.91 -7.55
N ALA A 273 10.22 -19.12 -6.99
CA ALA A 273 11.29 -20.08 -7.26
C ALA A 273 11.35 -20.51 -8.75
N ILE A 274 10.20 -20.60 -9.41
CA ILE A 274 10.10 -20.93 -10.84
C ILE A 274 10.52 -19.73 -11.68
N GLU A 275 10.00 -18.55 -11.38
CA GLU A 275 10.28 -17.33 -12.15
C GLU A 275 11.76 -16.92 -12.06
N LEU A 276 12.35 -17.03 -10.86
CA LEU A 276 13.74 -16.67 -10.58
C LEU A 276 14.68 -17.87 -10.58
N GLN A 277 14.33 -18.93 -11.32
CA GLN A 277 15.02 -20.22 -11.34
C GLN A 277 16.56 -20.16 -11.48
N LYS A 278 17.12 -19.16 -12.15
CA LYS A 278 18.59 -19.03 -12.32
C LYS A 278 19.26 -18.70 -10.98
N SER A 279 18.78 -17.66 -10.30
CA SER A 279 19.35 -17.19 -9.04
C SER A 279 18.90 -18.07 -7.87
N PHE A 280 17.66 -18.58 -7.88
CA PHE A 280 17.11 -19.28 -6.72
C PHE A 280 17.62 -20.73 -6.54
N LYS A 281 18.42 -21.24 -7.48
CA LYS A 281 19.16 -22.50 -7.30
C LYS A 281 20.18 -22.44 -6.17
N THR A 282 20.71 -21.25 -5.87
CA THR A 282 21.69 -21.01 -4.81
C THR A 282 21.14 -20.21 -3.64
N LEU A 283 19.84 -19.87 -3.66
CA LEU A 283 19.13 -19.14 -2.60
C LEU A 283 19.49 -19.65 -1.21
N SER A 284 19.79 -18.79 -0.26
CA SER A 284 19.87 -19.15 1.16
C SER A 284 18.97 -18.24 2.00
N ILE A 285 18.42 -18.77 3.08
CA ILE A 285 17.62 -18.01 4.05
C ILE A 285 18.31 -18.09 5.41
N SER A 286 18.62 -16.94 6.00
CA SER A 286 19.35 -16.80 7.25
C SER A 286 18.55 -15.99 8.26
N CYS A 287 18.34 -16.54 9.46
CA CYS A 287 17.68 -15.82 10.55
C CYS A 287 18.73 -15.02 11.33
N LEU A 288 18.50 -13.72 11.51
CA LEU A 288 19.37 -12.87 12.30
C LEU A 288 19.06 -13.01 13.80
N PRO A 289 20.08 -13.12 14.66
CA PRO A 289 19.87 -13.06 16.10
C PRO A 289 19.34 -11.66 16.48
N PRO A 290 18.33 -11.57 17.38
CA PRO A 290 17.89 -10.28 17.87
C PRO A 290 19.04 -9.63 18.64
N PRO A 291 19.30 -8.34 18.43
CA PRO A 291 20.34 -7.65 19.18
C PRO A 291 19.92 -7.45 20.63
N ASP A 292 20.91 -7.20 21.49
CA ASP A 292 20.67 -6.98 22.91
C ASP A 292 19.78 -5.77 23.13
N ALA A 293 18.77 -5.98 23.96
CA ALA A 293 17.85 -4.94 24.33
C ALA A 293 18.47 -4.04 25.40
N ARG A 294 18.26 -2.72 25.29
CA ARG A 294 18.84 -1.73 26.21
C ARG A 294 17.84 -1.43 27.33
N LEU A 295 18.35 -1.33 28.56
CA LEU A 295 17.56 -0.90 29.71
C LEU A 295 17.61 0.62 29.84
N LEU A 296 16.44 1.24 29.82
CA LEU A 296 16.24 2.66 30.07
C LEU A 296 15.58 2.85 31.43
N LYS A 297 16.12 3.73 32.27
CA LYS A 297 15.50 4.05 33.56
C LYS A 297 14.24 4.88 33.30
N LYS A 298 13.10 4.36 33.77
CA LYS A 298 11.81 5.02 33.63
C LYS A 298 11.76 6.43 34.23
N SER A 299 12.42 6.64 35.38
CA SER A 299 12.48 7.96 36.02
C SER A 299 13.13 9.02 35.12
N GLN A 300 14.20 8.64 34.43
CA GLN A 300 14.90 9.52 33.48
C GLN A 300 14.02 9.86 32.28
N LEU A 301 13.33 8.86 31.72
CA LEU A 301 12.40 9.09 30.61
C LEU A 301 11.26 10.04 31.01
N ILE A 302 10.60 9.79 32.14
CA ILE A 302 9.49 10.63 32.62
C ILE A 302 9.96 12.07 32.87
N GLN A 303 11.10 12.23 33.54
CA GLN A 303 11.68 13.55 33.78
C GLN A 303 11.94 14.28 32.46
N ARG A 304 12.56 13.60 31.48
CA ARG A 304 12.90 14.21 30.19
C ARG A 304 11.67 14.54 29.35
N VAL A 305 10.64 13.70 29.36
CA VAL A 305 9.34 14.01 28.74
C VAL A 305 8.73 15.26 29.38
N GLN A 306 8.78 15.41 30.71
CA GLN A 306 8.27 16.61 31.38
C GLN A 306 9.07 17.87 31.04
N GLU A 307 10.39 17.76 30.89
CA GLU A 307 11.24 18.85 30.42
C GLU A 307 10.87 19.26 28.99
N LEU A 308 10.71 18.29 28.08
CA LEU A 308 10.35 18.54 26.68
C LEU A 308 8.96 19.18 26.54
N VAL A 309 7.98 18.74 27.34
CA VAL A 309 6.65 19.36 27.38
C VAL A 309 6.75 20.85 27.71
N LYS A 310 7.62 21.23 28.66
CA LYS A 310 7.86 22.64 29.01
C LYS A 310 8.60 23.38 27.89
N MET A 311 9.63 22.78 27.30
CA MET A 311 10.46 23.40 26.27
C MET A 311 9.70 23.63 24.95
N GLU A 312 8.95 22.63 24.51
CA GLU A 312 8.21 22.66 23.23
C GLU A 312 6.82 23.30 23.36
N GLN A 313 6.46 23.77 24.56
CA GLN A 313 5.16 24.39 24.88
C GLN A 313 3.96 23.50 24.49
N VAL A 314 4.10 22.19 24.63
CA VAL A 314 3.05 21.21 24.30
C VAL A 314 2.06 21.13 25.45
N SER A 315 0.76 21.00 25.16
CA SER A 315 -0.27 20.73 26.18
C SER A 315 0.16 19.56 27.06
N GLN A 316 0.03 19.70 28.38
CA GLN A 316 0.41 18.62 29.29
C GLN A 316 -0.33 17.33 28.92
N PRO A 317 0.37 16.20 28.72
CA PRO A 317 -0.28 14.92 28.49
C PRO A 317 -1.19 14.60 29.68
N GLN A 318 -2.39 14.06 29.39
CA GLN A 318 -3.38 13.76 30.43
C GLN A 318 -2.78 12.89 31.54
N LYS A 319 -3.18 13.17 32.80
CA LYS A 319 -2.66 12.50 34.01
C LYS A 319 -2.66 10.97 33.91
N HIS A 320 -3.73 10.40 33.36
CA HIS A 320 -3.88 8.95 33.18
C HIS A 320 -2.77 8.31 32.32
N TYR A 321 -2.15 9.07 31.41
CA TYR A 321 -1.07 8.58 30.56
C TYR A 321 0.29 8.60 31.26
N LEU A 322 0.58 9.66 32.03
CA LEU A 322 1.71 9.63 32.96
C LEU A 322 1.55 8.47 33.94
N ASP A 323 0.31 8.10 34.29
CA ASP A 323 0.00 6.91 35.10
C ASP A 323 0.15 5.60 34.31
N LYS A 324 -0.07 5.58 32.99
CA LYS A 324 0.28 4.45 32.12
C LYS A 324 1.80 4.26 32.02
N LEU A 325 2.56 5.34 31.84
CA LEU A 325 4.02 5.31 31.99
C LEU A 325 4.42 4.88 33.42
N ARG A 326 3.70 5.42 34.41
CA ARG A 326 3.49 5.02 35.82
C ARG A 326 3.41 3.50 36.06
N SER A 327 2.74 2.78 35.17
CA SER A 327 2.47 1.35 35.33
C SER A 327 3.59 0.43 34.83
N TYR A 328 4.49 0.92 33.98
CA TYR A 328 5.61 0.11 33.48
C TYR A 328 6.66 -0.18 34.56
N PRO A 329 7.43 -1.28 34.43
CA PRO A 329 8.55 -1.58 35.32
C PRO A 329 9.56 -0.43 35.41
N THR A 330 10.34 -0.42 36.50
CA THR A 330 11.35 0.61 36.77
C THR A 330 12.39 0.74 35.65
N ASN A 331 12.70 -0.38 35.02
CA ASN A 331 13.55 -0.43 33.83
C ASN A 331 12.69 -0.78 32.61
N LEU A 332 12.72 0.11 31.63
CA LEU A 332 12.04 -0.03 30.36
C LEU A 332 13.00 -0.70 29.38
N LEU A 333 12.53 -1.72 28.70
CA LEU A 333 13.30 -2.42 27.70
C LEU A 333 13.09 -1.76 26.34
N THR A 334 14.13 -1.18 25.76
CA THR A 334 14.10 -0.67 24.38
C THR A 334 14.55 -1.75 23.41
N VAL A 335 13.79 -1.98 22.36
CA VAL A 335 14.01 -3.07 21.40
C VAL A 335 14.39 -2.53 20.03
N CYS A 336 15.32 -3.22 19.37
CA CYS A 336 15.65 -2.94 17.98
C CYS A 336 14.62 -3.62 17.08
N HIS A 337 13.95 -2.84 16.25
CA HIS A 337 12.95 -3.38 15.33
C HIS A 337 13.63 -4.13 14.16
N ALA A 338 12.93 -5.11 13.60
CA ALA A 338 13.44 -6.00 12.57
C ALA A 338 13.95 -5.24 11.33
N GLU A 339 13.28 -4.17 10.92
CA GLU A 339 13.70 -3.33 9.79
C GLU A 339 15.04 -2.65 10.06
N VAL A 340 15.25 -2.19 11.29
CA VAL A 340 16.51 -1.56 11.72
C VAL A 340 17.63 -2.60 11.78
N GLN A 341 17.34 -3.81 12.28
CA GLN A 341 18.30 -4.91 12.28
C GLN A 341 18.80 -5.25 10.87
N LEU A 342 17.89 -5.29 9.89
CA LEU A 342 18.25 -5.53 8.49
C LEU A 342 19.09 -4.39 7.93
N LEU A 343 18.68 -3.13 8.14
CA LEU A 343 19.46 -1.96 7.74
C LEU A 343 20.90 -2.06 8.29
N LEU A 344 21.05 -2.31 9.58
CA LEU A 344 22.38 -2.42 10.20
C LEU A 344 23.18 -3.63 9.69
N LYS A 345 22.52 -4.78 9.47
CA LYS A 345 23.16 -5.97 8.90
C LYS A 345 23.72 -5.67 7.51
N PHE A 346 22.94 -4.98 6.70
CA PHE A 346 23.27 -4.58 5.35
C PHE A 346 24.46 -3.62 5.37
N GLU A 347 24.35 -2.49 6.06
CA GLU A 347 25.42 -1.51 6.16
C GLU A 347 26.71 -2.08 6.77
N GLY A 348 26.62 -3.07 7.67
CA GLY A 348 27.78 -3.70 8.30
C GLY A 348 28.43 -4.85 7.51
N SER A 349 27.73 -5.45 6.54
CA SER A 349 28.20 -6.67 5.84
C SER A 349 28.65 -6.44 4.40
N PHE A 350 28.45 -5.24 3.84
CA PHE A 350 28.73 -5.02 2.42
C PHE A 350 30.22 -4.90 2.13
N SER A 351 30.75 -5.91 1.45
CA SER A 351 31.92 -5.79 0.61
C SER A 351 31.55 -5.06 -0.70
N THR A 352 32.54 -4.58 -1.45
CA THR A 352 32.34 -3.93 -2.76
C THR A 352 31.60 -4.80 -3.78
N ASN A 353 31.34 -6.09 -3.51
CA ASN A 353 30.73 -7.06 -4.44
C ASN A 353 29.33 -7.53 -4.02
N THR A 354 28.71 -6.85 -3.06
CA THR A 354 27.34 -7.15 -2.60
C THR A 354 26.36 -6.15 -3.18
N ASP A 355 25.23 -6.66 -3.70
CA ASP A 355 24.15 -5.85 -4.27
C ASP A 355 22.84 -6.10 -3.51
N PRO A 356 22.42 -5.18 -2.62
CA PRO A 356 21.18 -5.34 -1.88
C PRO A 356 19.96 -5.04 -2.74
N PHE A 357 18.94 -5.89 -2.63
CA PHE A 357 17.63 -5.58 -3.19
C PHE A 357 17.01 -4.40 -2.39
N PRO A 358 16.56 -3.32 -3.05
CA PRO A 358 16.14 -2.07 -2.41
C PRO A 358 14.75 -2.16 -1.76
N TYR A 359 14.44 -3.27 -1.08
CA TYR A 359 13.16 -3.50 -0.42
C TYR A 359 13.32 -4.38 0.82
N ILE A 360 12.67 -3.98 1.90
CA ILE A 360 12.52 -4.74 3.13
C ILE A 360 11.06 -5.17 3.23
N GLY A 361 10.82 -6.46 3.03
CA GLY A 361 9.51 -7.06 3.21
C GLY A 361 9.15 -7.14 4.69
N CYS A 362 7.92 -6.83 5.05
CA CYS A 362 7.48 -6.75 6.44
C CYS A 362 6.21 -7.56 6.64
N SER A 363 6.11 -8.29 7.77
CA SER A 363 4.89 -9.07 8.07
C SER A 363 3.66 -8.18 8.26
N ARG A 364 3.91 -6.91 8.63
CA ARG A 364 2.95 -5.81 8.81
C ARG A 364 3.50 -4.51 8.19
N LYS A 365 2.65 -3.48 8.12
CA LYS A 365 3.08 -2.05 8.13
C LYS A 365 4.39 -1.87 8.90
N SER A 366 5.42 -1.18 8.39
CA SER A 366 6.54 -0.78 9.27
C SER A 366 6.09 0.34 10.20
N CYS A 367 6.66 0.44 11.40
CA CYS A 367 6.29 1.54 12.28
C CYS A 367 6.76 2.90 11.75
N TRP A 368 6.18 3.99 12.25
CA TRP A 368 6.51 5.32 11.76
C TRP A 368 8.01 5.60 11.88
N LEU A 369 8.64 5.26 13.01
CA LEU A 369 10.09 5.47 13.21
C LEU A 369 10.95 4.64 12.24
N CYS A 370 10.60 3.36 11.99
CA CYS A 370 11.32 2.54 11.01
C CYS A 370 11.19 3.12 9.60
N TYR A 371 9.98 3.50 9.20
CA TYR A 371 9.71 4.09 7.89
C TYR A 371 10.48 5.40 7.68
N GLN A 372 10.44 6.30 8.67
CA GLN A 372 11.18 7.56 8.62
C GLN A 372 12.69 7.31 8.61
N LEU A 373 13.20 6.36 9.40
CA LEU A 373 14.62 6.00 9.37
C LEU A 373 15.05 5.58 7.98
N LEU A 374 14.36 4.63 7.35
CA LEU A 374 14.73 4.15 6.02
C LEU A 374 14.65 5.28 4.97
N THR A 375 13.63 6.13 5.06
CA THR A 375 13.44 7.27 4.14
C THR A 375 14.53 8.32 4.29
N HIS A 376 14.83 8.78 5.51
CA HIS A 376 15.86 9.80 5.71
C HIS A 376 17.27 9.26 5.55
N TYR A 377 17.50 8.00 5.89
CA TYR A 377 18.81 7.38 5.73
C TYR A 377 19.21 7.25 4.26
N LYS A 378 18.24 6.96 3.38
CA LYS A 378 18.43 6.97 1.92
C LYS A 378 19.07 8.26 1.43
N ASP A 379 18.56 9.41 1.88
CA ASP A 379 19.03 10.73 1.41
C ASP A 379 20.45 11.08 1.87
N LYS A 380 21.00 10.36 2.87
CA LYS A 380 22.34 10.60 3.41
C LYS A 380 23.39 9.68 2.81
N ARG A 381 23.01 8.60 2.13
CA ARG A 381 23.98 7.71 1.47
C ARG A 381 24.51 8.37 0.20
N THR A 382 25.83 8.38 0.07
CA THR A 382 26.52 8.84 -1.14
C THR A 382 26.65 7.75 -2.21
N ASP A 383 26.46 6.49 -1.82
CA ASP A 383 26.53 5.33 -2.72
C ASP A 383 25.16 5.07 -3.36
N THR A 384 25.14 4.94 -4.68
CA THR A 384 23.95 4.67 -5.49
C THR A 384 23.46 3.22 -5.40
N ARG A 385 24.15 2.33 -4.68
CA ARG A 385 23.75 0.93 -4.45
C ARG A 385 22.51 0.79 -3.58
N GLY A 386 21.35 1.07 -4.16
CA GLY A 386 20.02 0.74 -3.66
C GLY A 386 19.66 1.37 -2.31
N TYR A 387 18.49 1.97 -2.22
CA TYR A 387 17.95 2.42 -0.94
C TYR A 387 16.91 1.43 -0.43
N TYR A 388 16.86 1.23 0.88
CA TYR A 388 15.85 0.35 1.47
C TYR A 388 14.53 1.11 1.64
N GLN A 389 13.44 0.47 1.23
CA GLN A 389 12.09 0.92 1.52
C GLN A 389 11.22 -0.25 1.99
N THR A 390 10.11 0.06 2.63
CA THR A 390 9.05 -0.92 2.98
C THR A 390 7.80 -0.58 2.17
N ARG A 391 6.77 -1.46 2.20
CA ARG A 391 5.42 -1.19 1.65
C ARG A 391 4.67 0.00 2.28
N GLY A 392 5.35 0.86 3.02
CA GLY A 392 4.78 1.97 3.78
C GLY A 392 4.74 1.72 5.28
N SER A 393 4.02 2.59 5.97
CA SER A 393 3.93 2.63 7.43
C SER A 393 2.49 2.49 7.92
N HIS A 394 2.31 1.90 9.11
CA HIS A 394 1.03 1.95 9.84
C HIS A 394 0.87 3.23 10.67
N GLY A 395 1.86 4.12 10.68
CA GLY A 395 1.76 5.46 11.28
C GLY A 395 1.96 5.53 12.81
N THR A 396 1.91 4.39 13.51
CA THR A 396 2.13 4.36 14.96
C THR A 396 3.60 4.57 15.31
N VAL A 397 3.84 5.42 16.30
CA VAL A 397 5.15 5.63 16.91
C VAL A 397 5.33 4.70 18.10
N TYR A 398 6.33 3.81 18.05
CA TYR A 398 6.71 2.99 19.19
C TYR A 398 7.77 3.71 20.05
N PRO A 399 7.47 4.02 21.32
CA PRO A 399 8.31 4.91 22.12
C PRO A 399 9.57 4.25 22.69
N PHE A 400 9.65 2.91 22.66
CA PHE A 400 10.78 2.13 23.16
C PHE A 400 11.61 1.53 22.01
N TRP A 401 11.69 2.25 20.91
CA TRP A 401 12.44 1.88 19.72
C TRP A 401 13.94 2.16 19.91
N ASN A 402 14.82 1.29 19.42
CA ASN A 402 16.27 1.46 19.56
C ASN A 402 17.04 1.14 18.28
N ILE A 403 18.21 1.75 18.11
CA ILE A 403 19.23 1.32 17.14
C ILE A 403 20.30 0.58 17.91
N ALA A 404 20.30 -0.74 17.80
CA ALA A 404 21.32 -1.56 18.45
C ALA A 404 22.55 -1.70 17.54
N LEU A 405 23.47 -0.75 17.63
CA LEU A 405 24.79 -0.86 17.02
C LEU A 405 25.60 -1.90 17.81
N GLY A 406 25.67 -3.13 17.29
CA GLY A 406 26.54 -4.17 17.84
C GLY A 406 28.01 -3.75 17.81
N SER A 407 28.84 -4.34 18.68
CA SER A 407 30.29 -4.05 18.77
C SER A 407 31.00 -4.12 17.42
N ASP A 408 30.53 -5.00 16.54
CA ASP A 408 31.17 -5.29 15.24
C ASP A 408 30.71 -4.33 14.14
N SER A 409 29.56 -3.67 14.32
CA SER A 409 29.04 -2.63 13.41
C SER A 409 29.72 -1.25 13.61
N VAL A 410 30.54 -1.12 14.65
CA VAL A 410 31.21 0.13 15.06
C VAL A 410 32.34 0.56 14.12
N SER A 411 32.75 -0.28 13.16
CA SER A 411 33.96 -0.03 12.35
C SER A 411 33.79 0.95 11.18
N TYR A 412 32.59 1.43 10.85
CA TYR A 412 32.38 2.35 9.72
C TYR A 412 31.87 3.73 10.15
N PRO A 413 32.76 4.74 10.27
CA PRO A 413 32.40 6.12 10.61
C PRO A 413 31.30 6.70 9.71
N GLY A 414 31.25 6.32 8.43
CA GLY A 414 30.23 6.79 7.48
C GLY A 414 28.81 6.36 7.85
N VAL A 415 28.62 5.10 8.29
CA VAL A 415 27.32 4.59 8.72
C VAL A 415 26.83 5.33 9.97
N GLN A 416 27.73 5.54 10.94
CA GLN A 416 27.40 6.30 12.15
C GLN A 416 27.03 7.75 11.83
N PHE A 417 27.78 8.40 10.93
CA PHE A 417 27.47 9.74 10.47
C PHE A 417 26.09 9.80 9.81
N ASN A 418 25.82 8.94 8.82
CA ASN A 418 24.55 8.90 8.10
C ASN A 418 23.37 8.64 9.04
N LEU A 419 23.52 7.70 9.97
CA LEU A 419 22.51 7.44 11.01
C LEU A 419 22.29 8.66 11.89
N SER A 420 23.36 9.32 12.36
CA SER A 420 23.25 10.51 13.22
C SER A 420 22.49 11.66 12.54
N VAL A 421 22.75 11.90 11.25
CA VAL A 421 22.09 12.94 10.48
C VAL A 421 20.63 12.57 10.22
N ALA A 422 20.36 11.34 9.78
CA ALA A 422 18.99 10.87 9.57
C ALA A 422 18.15 10.95 10.86
N LEU A 423 18.71 10.54 12.00
CA LEU A 423 18.02 10.62 13.28
C LEU A 423 17.77 12.06 13.74
N ARG A 424 18.68 12.99 13.45
CA ARG A 424 18.46 14.41 13.71
C ARG A 424 17.32 14.97 12.86
N ASP A 425 17.24 14.60 11.58
CA ASP A 425 16.13 15.00 10.71
C ASP A 425 14.78 14.45 11.24
N ILE A 426 14.76 13.19 11.67
CA ILE A 426 13.57 12.57 12.28
C ILE A 426 13.20 13.28 13.58
N GLN A 427 14.18 13.68 14.39
CA GLN A 427 13.95 14.45 15.61
C GLN A 427 13.26 15.79 15.31
N ILE A 428 13.73 16.50 14.28
CA ILE A 428 13.11 17.75 13.82
C ILE A 428 11.67 17.49 13.35
N LEU A 429 11.43 16.41 12.60
CA LEU A 429 10.09 16.03 12.16
C LEU A 429 9.16 15.71 13.33
N MET A 430 9.62 14.98 14.35
CA MET A 430 8.83 14.71 15.55
C MET A 430 8.42 16.01 16.26
N GLN A 431 9.35 16.97 16.38
CA GLN A 431 9.06 18.28 16.96
C GLN A 431 8.04 19.08 16.13
N GLN A 432 8.16 19.05 14.80
CA GLN A 432 7.20 19.69 13.90
C GLN A 432 5.81 19.08 14.02
N GLN A 433 5.72 17.74 14.07
CA GLN A 433 4.44 17.04 14.27
C GLN A 433 3.82 17.40 15.62
N LEU A 434 4.60 17.41 16.71
CA LEU A 434 4.14 17.86 18.02
C LEU A 434 3.55 19.28 17.99
N LYS A 435 4.20 20.22 17.29
CA LYS A 435 3.70 21.59 17.10
C LYS A 435 2.43 21.64 16.25
N SER A 436 2.28 20.74 15.27
CA SER A 436 1.08 20.66 14.44
C SER A 436 -0.17 20.21 15.21
N PHE A 437 0.00 19.30 16.18
CA PHE A 437 -1.11 18.86 17.04
C PHE A 437 -1.67 20.01 17.88
N LEU A 438 -0.81 20.93 18.33
CA LEU A 438 -1.22 22.12 19.08
C LEU A 438 -2.08 23.08 18.24
N ARG A 439 -1.75 23.25 16.96
CA ARG A 439 -2.51 24.14 16.05
C ARG A 439 -3.91 23.59 15.75
N THR A 440 -4.05 22.27 15.73
CA THR A 440 -5.31 21.59 15.41
C THR A 440 -6.25 21.55 16.62
N GLN A 441 -5.74 21.66 17.85
CA GLN A 441 -6.54 21.86 19.06
C GLN A 441 -7.07 23.30 19.21
N ARG A 442 -7.68 23.88 18.15
CA ARG A 442 -8.45 25.13 18.31
C ARG A 442 -9.57 24.87 19.33
N PRO A 443 -9.81 25.80 20.29
CA PRO A 443 -10.88 25.64 21.26
C PRO A 443 -12.19 25.43 20.50
N LYS A 444 -13.00 24.46 20.96
CA LYS A 444 -14.36 24.22 20.46
C LYS A 444 -15.07 25.56 20.38
N ARG A 445 -15.18 26.12 19.17
CA ARG A 445 -16.02 27.27 18.89
C ARG A 445 -17.44 26.78 19.19
N ALA A 446 -18.16 27.44 20.09
CA ALA A 446 -19.54 27.08 20.37
C ALA A 446 -20.31 27.13 19.05
N GLU A 447 -20.65 25.95 18.51
CA GLU A 447 -21.56 25.84 17.39
C GLU A 447 -22.94 26.18 17.95
N SER A 448 -23.43 27.38 17.60
CA SER A 448 -24.81 27.76 17.86
C SER A 448 -25.72 26.75 17.16
N SER A 449 -26.75 26.32 17.89
CA SER A 449 -27.82 25.45 17.46
C SER A 449 -28.60 26.02 16.26
N THR A 450 -28.17 25.74 15.04
CA THR A 450 -29.01 25.82 13.85
C THR A 450 -28.60 24.74 12.87
N ASN A 451 -29.43 23.70 12.81
CA ASN A 451 -29.33 22.51 11.96
C ASN A 451 -29.16 22.84 10.47
N VAL A 452 -28.05 22.44 9.85
CA VAL A 452 -28.03 21.90 8.48
C VAL A 452 -26.87 20.90 8.37
N THR A 453 -27.14 19.62 8.55
CA THR A 453 -26.16 18.55 8.35
C THR A 453 -26.22 18.11 6.88
N VAL A 454 -25.22 18.49 6.08
CA VAL A 454 -25.01 17.91 4.74
C VAL A 454 -24.00 16.77 4.87
N ALA A 455 -24.39 15.56 4.46
CA ALA A 455 -23.58 14.36 4.50
C ALA A 455 -22.40 14.44 3.51
N GLY A 456 -21.19 14.69 4.02
CA GLY A 456 -19.97 14.89 3.21
C GLY A 456 -18.85 13.87 3.42
N GLY A 457 -19.11 12.70 4.01
CA GLY A 457 -18.05 11.75 4.42
C GLY A 457 -17.33 11.06 3.26
N ALA A 458 -18.06 10.56 2.26
CA ALA A 458 -17.48 9.78 1.16
C ALA A 458 -16.73 10.64 0.13
N LEU A 459 -17.26 11.82 -0.19
CA LEU A 459 -16.64 12.77 -1.12
C LEU A 459 -15.33 13.35 -0.59
N LYS A 460 -15.27 13.65 0.72
CA LYS A 460 -14.05 14.13 1.37
C LYS A 460 -12.95 13.06 1.39
N HIS A 461 -13.32 11.80 1.60
CA HIS A 461 -12.35 10.70 1.56
C HIS A 461 -11.80 10.46 0.14
N ASN A 462 -12.66 10.46 -0.89
CA ASN A 462 -12.22 10.35 -2.29
C ASN A 462 -11.36 11.54 -2.74
N ALA A 463 -11.66 12.75 -2.27
CA ALA A 463 -10.86 13.93 -2.57
C ALA A 463 -9.48 13.92 -1.89
N LEU A 464 -9.37 13.33 -0.69
CA LEU A 464 -8.11 13.19 0.05
C LEU A 464 -7.24 12.05 -0.48
N THR A 465 -7.83 10.96 -0.98
CA THR A 465 -7.10 9.88 -1.66
C THR A 465 -6.49 10.38 -2.97
N ARG A 466 -7.26 11.11 -3.80
CA ARG A 466 -6.76 11.74 -5.04
C ARG A 466 -5.74 12.85 -4.80
N MET A 467 -5.79 13.56 -3.67
CA MET A 467 -4.74 14.54 -3.30
C MET A 467 -3.38 13.89 -3.08
N ARG A 468 -3.36 12.70 -2.48
CA ARG A 468 -2.12 11.98 -2.16
C ARG A 468 -1.47 11.35 -3.40
N GLU A 469 -2.28 11.01 -4.40
CA GLU A 469 -1.81 10.59 -5.73
C GLU A 469 -1.14 11.72 -6.50
N VAL A 470 -1.60 12.97 -6.35
CA VAL A 470 -1.02 14.17 -6.99
C VAL A 470 0.22 14.68 -6.24
N GLU A 471 0.39 14.32 -4.96
CA GLU A 471 1.55 14.70 -4.15
C GLU A 471 2.81 13.87 -4.47
N SER A 472 2.70 12.71 -5.14
CA SER A 472 3.85 11.88 -5.52
C SER A 472 4.57 12.29 -6.81
N TRP A 473 4.12 13.33 -7.51
CA TRP A 473 4.66 13.76 -8.81
C TRP A 473 5.16 15.20 -8.74
N THR A 474 6.37 15.41 -8.22
CA THR A 474 7.09 16.67 -8.43
C THR A 474 8.58 16.39 -8.63
N THR A 475 9.07 16.56 -9.85
CA THR A 475 10.50 16.76 -10.16
C THR A 475 10.72 18.13 -10.82
N PRO A 476 11.95 18.67 -10.80
CA PRO A 476 12.23 20.07 -11.10
C PRO A 476 12.24 20.36 -12.60
N GLY A 477 11.89 21.60 -12.94
CA GLY A 477 11.65 22.09 -14.29
C GLY A 477 12.81 21.91 -15.27
N GLY A 478 12.45 21.45 -16.47
CA GLY A 478 13.22 21.55 -17.69
C GLY A 478 12.54 22.54 -18.64
N THR A 479 13.35 23.37 -19.27
CA THR A 479 13.00 24.49 -20.15
C THR A 479 12.26 24.10 -21.42
N GLU A 480 11.31 24.96 -21.80
CA GLU A 480 10.49 24.93 -23.02
C GLU A 480 11.35 24.89 -24.30
N GLY A 481 11.04 23.93 -25.18
CA GLY A 481 11.60 23.84 -26.52
C GLY A 481 11.03 22.66 -27.30
N GLU A 482 10.02 22.95 -28.12
CA GLU A 482 9.38 22.13 -29.17
C GLU A 482 8.73 20.80 -28.74
N VAL A 483 7.47 20.65 -29.16
CA VAL A 483 6.54 19.55 -28.86
C VAL A 483 7.01 18.24 -29.50
N GLY A 484 8.03 17.63 -28.89
CA GLY A 484 8.48 16.26 -29.09
C GLY A 484 8.19 15.40 -27.86
N CYS A 485 7.10 15.67 -27.15
CA CYS A 485 6.81 14.98 -25.89
C CYS A 485 6.42 13.51 -26.09
N LEU A 486 5.84 13.15 -27.25
CA LEU A 486 5.51 11.75 -27.53
C LEU A 486 6.76 10.98 -27.95
N LYS A 487 7.10 9.96 -27.16
CA LYS A 487 8.37 9.23 -27.27
C LYS A 487 8.36 8.19 -28.39
N GLU A 488 7.84 7.00 -28.07
CA GLU A 488 7.93 5.80 -28.90
C GLU A 488 6.56 5.49 -29.46
N LEU A 489 6.42 5.40 -30.78
CA LEU A 489 5.21 4.90 -31.43
C LEU A 489 4.99 3.45 -30.97
N VAL A 490 3.87 3.20 -30.29
CA VAL A 490 3.51 1.86 -29.79
C VAL A 490 2.75 1.12 -30.87
N CYS A 491 1.71 1.74 -31.42
CA CYS A 491 0.90 1.15 -32.46
C CYS A 491 0.07 2.19 -33.21
N SER A 492 -0.47 1.80 -34.36
CA SER A 492 -1.54 2.54 -35.05
C SER A 492 -2.82 1.71 -34.97
N ARG A 493 -3.94 2.35 -34.65
CA ARG A 493 -5.25 1.69 -34.53
C ARG A 493 -6.34 2.46 -35.24
N GLN A 494 -7.33 1.71 -35.71
CA GLN A 494 -8.54 2.25 -36.31
C GLN A 494 -9.45 2.77 -35.20
N CYS A 495 -9.79 4.05 -35.26
CA CYS A 495 -10.63 4.76 -34.32
C CYS A 495 -11.83 5.36 -35.06
N ILE A 496 -12.96 5.55 -34.40
CA ILE A 496 -14.08 6.27 -35.03
C ILE A 496 -13.85 7.76 -34.83
N ARG A 497 -13.99 8.54 -35.90
CA ARG A 497 -13.95 9.99 -35.89
C ARG A 497 -15.34 10.54 -36.18
N PHE A 498 -15.77 11.51 -35.37
CA PHE A 498 -16.91 12.37 -35.64
C PHE A 498 -16.39 13.75 -36.06
N PRO A 499 -16.36 14.07 -37.36
CA PRO A 499 -15.80 15.31 -37.85
C PRO A 499 -16.63 16.52 -37.41
N ALA A 500 -15.95 17.57 -36.93
CA ALA A 500 -16.61 18.84 -36.55
C ALA A 500 -17.30 19.53 -37.73
N THR A 501 -16.89 19.19 -38.96
CA THR A 501 -17.41 19.71 -40.22
C THR A 501 -18.88 19.34 -40.45
N GLY A 502 -19.38 18.29 -39.79
CA GLY A 502 -20.72 17.73 -40.01
C GLY A 502 -20.75 16.57 -41.02
N GLU A 503 -19.60 16.17 -41.54
CA GLU A 503 -19.47 14.97 -42.36
C GLU A 503 -19.83 13.70 -41.57
N PRO A 504 -20.30 12.62 -42.24
CA PRO A 504 -20.59 11.37 -41.58
C PRO A 504 -19.40 10.80 -40.78
N ALA A 505 -19.72 10.16 -39.65
CA ALA A 505 -18.74 9.43 -38.85
C ALA A 505 -18.05 8.36 -39.71
N HIS A 506 -16.74 8.24 -39.54
CA HIS A 506 -15.94 7.26 -40.28
C HIS A 506 -14.77 6.75 -39.45
N CYS A 507 -14.26 5.60 -39.84
CA CYS A 507 -13.04 5.05 -39.25
C CYS A 507 -11.80 5.80 -39.75
N GLN A 508 -10.89 6.11 -38.84
CA GLN A 508 -9.65 6.82 -39.10
C GLN A 508 -8.50 6.12 -38.36
N MET A 509 -7.38 5.92 -39.04
CA MET A 509 -6.17 5.43 -38.40
C MET A 509 -5.55 6.54 -37.55
N ILE A 510 -5.27 6.24 -36.29
CA ILE A 510 -4.63 7.10 -35.30
C ILE A 510 -3.41 6.40 -34.75
N ASP A 511 -2.33 7.15 -34.61
CA ASP A 511 -1.09 6.68 -34.00
C ASP A 511 -1.15 6.84 -32.48
N PHE A 512 -0.69 5.83 -31.76
CA PHE A 512 -0.63 5.77 -30.31
C PHE A 512 0.81 5.65 -29.86
N TYR A 513 1.20 6.51 -28.93
CA TYR A 513 2.56 6.62 -28.42
C TYR A 513 2.62 6.22 -26.95
N ARG A 514 3.80 5.78 -26.50
CA ARG A 514 4.01 5.49 -25.08
C ARG A 514 3.92 6.79 -24.29
N CYS A 515 3.16 6.78 -23.19
CA CYS A 515 3.01 7.93 -22.31
C CYS A 515 4.39 8.39 -21.78
N PRO A 516 4.80 9.63 -22.05
CA PRO A 516 6.01 10.17 -21.45
C PRO A 516 5.80 10.41 -19.94
N THR A 517 6.90 10.50 -19.21
CA THR A 517 6.91 10.73 -17.75
C THR A 517 6.43 12.12 -17.36
N ASP A 518 6.52 13.04 -18.30
CA ASP A 518 6.17 14.46 -18.25
C ASP A 518 4.94 14.76 -19.12
N TYR A 519 4.10 13.73 -19.37
CA TYR A 519 2.88 13.88 -20.14
C TYR A 519 1.91 14.88 -19.47
N PRO A 520 1.49 15.95 -20.17
CA PRO A 520 0.62 16.97 -19.59
C PRO A 520 -0.88 16.61 -19.65
N GLY A 521 -1.26 15.57 -20.40
CA GLY A 521 -2.67 15.22 -20.60
C GLY A 521 -3.28 14.44 -19.42
N PRO A 522 -4.60 14.29 -19.38
CA PRO A 522 -5.33 13.69 -18.26
C PRO A 522 -5.33 12.15 -18.25
N GLU A 523 -4.82 11.49 -19.30
CA GLU A 523 -4.76 10.04 -19.37
C GLU A 523 -3.80 9.45 -18.32
N PRO A 524 -4.14 8.29 -17.71
CA PRO A 524 -3.22 7.57 -16.85
C PRO A 524 -1.90 7.21 -17.57
N VAL A 525 -0.79 7.21 -16.83
CA VAL A 525 0.57 6.91 -17.38
C VAL A 525 0.66 5.51 -18.03
N ILE A 526 -0.25 4.62 -17.67
CA ILE A 526 -0.34 3.26 -18.21
C ILE A 526 -1.03 3.20 -19.59
N PHE A 527 -1.62 4.30 -20.07
CA PHE A 527 -2.31 4.35 -21.36
C PHE A 527 -1.32 4.67 -22.48
N CYS A 528 -1.57 4.09 -23.66
CA CYS A 528 -0.99 4.63 -24.89
C CYS A 528 -1.72 5.92 -25.26
N ILE A 529 -0.96 6.95 -25.61
CA ILE A 529 -1.44 8.30 -25.85
C ILE A 529 -1.75 8.47 -27.35
N PRO A 530 -3.02 8.68 -27.75
CA PRO A 530 -3.33 8.93 -29.15
C PRO A 530 -2.79 10.27 -29.62
N GLU A 531 -2.42 10.35 -30.89
CA GLU A 531 -1.91 11.55 -31.55
C GLU A 531 -2.97 12.17 -32.48
N PHE A 532 -3.56 13.29 -32.02
CA PHE A 532 -4.65 13.99 -32.69
C PHE A 532 -4.24 15.38 -33.23
N SER A 533 -2.94 15.74 -33.26
CA SER A 533 -2.50 17.08 -33.69
C SER A 533 -2.89 17.41 -35.13
N THR A 534 -3.05 16.42 -36.01
CA THR A 534 -3.58 16.65 -37.36
C THR A 534 -4.99 17.27 -37.34
N TYR A 535 -5.76 17.03 -36.28
CA TYR A 535 -7.16 17.45 -36.14
C TYR A 535 -7.34 18.59 -35.13
N TRP A 536 -6.59 18.59 -34.04
CA TRP A 536 -6.68 19.58 -32.96
C TRP A 536 -5.53 20.58 -32.95
N GLY A 537 -4.53 20.41 -33.81
CA GLY A 537 -3.37 21.29 -33.92
C GLY A 537 -2.61 21.38 -32.59
N LYS A 538 -2.37 22.61 -32.15
CA LYS A 538 -1.69 22.91 -30.88
C LYS A 538 -2.47 22.44 -29.64
N PHE A 539 -3.76 22.14 -29.77
CA PHE A 539 -4.63 21.72 -28.68
C PHE A 539 -4.68 20.19 -28.48
N ASN A 540 -3.75 19.45 -29.08
CA ASN A 540 -3.69 17.98 -29.00
C ASN A 540 -3.74 17.42 -27.57
N PHE A 541 -3.20 18.18 -26.59
CA PHE A 541 -3.17 17.78 -25.18
C PHE A 541 -4.21 18.50 -24.31
N ASP A 542 -4.90 19.51 -24.85
CA ASP A 542 -6.04 20.17 -24.19
C ASP A 542 -7.32 19.34 -24.42
N ARG A 543 -7.25 18.06 -24.06
CA ARG A 543 -8.29 17.08 -24.35
C ARG A 543 -8.86 16.48 -23.07
N ALA A 544 -10.12 16.11 -23.14
CA ALA A 544 -10.79 15.31 -22.13
C ALA A 544 -11.05 13.91 -22.68
N ASN A 545 -11.21 12.95 -21.76
CA ASN A 545 -11.67 11.63 -22.14
C ASN A 545 -12.71 11.06 -21.18
N ARG A 546 -13.53 10.14 -21.68
CA ARG A 546 -14.51 9.40 -20.87
C ARG A 546 -14.61 7.95 -21.30
N CYS A 547 -14.57 7.05 -20.33
CA CYS A 547 -14.72 5.61 -20.54
C CYS A 547 -16.20 5.19 -20.54
N ILE A 548 -16.56 4.38 -21.54
CA ILE A 548 -17.88 3.80 -21.73
C ILE A 548 -17.70 2.31 -21.96
N SER A 549 -18.24 1.49 -21.05
CA SER A 549 -18.25 0.04 -21.17
C SER A 549 -19.49 -0.42 -21.93
N ILE A 550 -19.28 -1.12 -23.04
CA ILE A 550 -20.35 -1.72 -23.84
C ILE A 550 -20.33 -3.23 -23.63
N LYS A 551 -21.49 -3.80 -23.28
CA LYS A 551 -21.65 -5.22 -22.96
C LYS A 551 -22.91 -5.77 -23.63
N ASP A 552 -22.95 -7.09 -23.78
CA ASP A 552 -24.09 -7.86 -24.28
C ASP A 552 -24.61 -7.40 -25.67
N GLN A 553 -23.72 -6.95 -26.54
CA GLN A 553 -24.05 -6.59 -27.93
C GLN A 553 -23.86 -7.77 -28.90
N ASP A 554 -24.64 -7.74 -29.98
CA ASP A 554 -24.50 -8.61 -31.15
C ASP A 554 -24.17 -7.74 -32.37
N PRO A 555 -22.99 -7.88 -33.00
CA PRO A 555 -21.96 -8.89 -32.74
C PRO A 555 -21.15 -8.68 -31.45
N ALA A 556 -20.67 -9.78 -30.87
CA ALA A 556 -19.95 -9.78 -29.60
C ALA A 556 -18.62 -8.98 -29.60
N GLU A 557 -18.06 -8.71 -30.78
CA GLU A 557 -16.84 -7.90 -30.96
C GLU A 557 -17.01 -6.43 -30.52
N LEU A 558 -18.26 -5.96 -30.45
CA LEU A 558 -18.61 -4.63 -29.96
C LEU A 558 -18.51 -4.53 -28.44
N ASN A 559 -18.43 -5.65 -27.74
CA ASN A 559 -18.22 -5.64 -26.30
C ASN A 559 -16.80 -5.19 -25.98
N GLY A 560 -16.66 -4.34 -24.96
CA GLY A 560 -15.39 -3.80 -24.53
C GLY A 560 -15.52 -2.42 -23.90
N ASP A 561 -14.38 -1.85 -23.53
CA ASP A 561 -14.28 -0.51 -22.98
C ASP A 561 -13.83 0.47 -24.08
N TYR A 562 -14.54 1.59 -24.19
CA TYR A 562 -14.31 2.61 -25.21
C TYR A 562 -14.00 3.95 -24.54
N LEU A 563 -12.97 4.64 -25.02
CA LEU A 563 -12.68 6.01 -24.60
C LEU A 563 -13.17 7.00 -25.66
N PHE A 564 -13.92 7.99 -25.19
CA PHE A 564 -14.39 9.14 -25.95
C PHE A 564 -13.44 10.28 -25.71
N TYR A 565 -12.82 10.80 -26.77
CA TYR A 565 -11.86 11.88 -26.71
C TYR A 565 -12.40 13.13 -27.41
N TRP A 566 -12.30 14.28 -26.74
CA TRP A 566 -12.67 15.57 -27.32
C TRP A 566 -11.76 16.69 -26.81
N CYS A 567 -11.67 17.78 -27.56
CA CYS A 567 -10.92 18.96 -27.13
C CYS A 567 -11.74 19.81 -26.14
N GLN A 568 -11.09 20.30 -25.09
CA GLN A 568 -11.72 21.17 -24.08
C GLN A 568 -11.74 22.66 -24.48
N LYS A 569 -11.00 23.04 -25.53
CA LYS A 569 -10.90 24.44 -25.97
C LYS A 569 -12.05 24.79 -26.92
N ASP A 570 -12.74 25.87 -26.61
CA ASP A 570 -13.81 26.48 -27.40
C ASP A 570 -13.27 27.28 -28.62
N ASP A 571 -11.94 27.38 -28.76
CA ASP A 571 -11.28 27.89 -29.96
C ASP A 571 -11.56 27.03 -31.22
N LEU A 572 -11.92 25.76 -31.04
CA LEU A 572 -12.36 24.89 -32.13
C LEU A 572 -13.86 25.05 -32.35
N PRO A 573 -14.38 24.87 -33.59
CA PRO A 573 -15.81 25.02 -33.85
C PRO A 573 -16.64 23.94 -33.11
N PRO A 574 -17.88 24.24 -32.68
CA PRO A 574 -18.79 23.22 -32.18
C PRO A 574 -18.93 22.07 -33.16
N ASN A 575 -18.94 20.83 -32.66
CA ASN A 575 -19.01 19.66 -33.53
C ASN A 575 -20.38 19.58 -34.24
N LYS A 576 -20.44 19.96 -35.51
CA LYS A 576 -21.70 20.01 -36.28
C LYS A 576 -22.33 18.65 -36.48
N TYR A 577 -21.52 17.58 -36.53
CA TYR A 577 -22.05 16.23 -36.64
C TYR A 577 -22.89 15.90 -35.39
N LEU A 578 -22.35 16.14 -34.20
CA LEU A 578 -23.10 15.97 -32.96
C LEU A 578 -24.28 16.92 -32.81
N MET A 579 -24.17 18.17 -33.26
CA MET A 579 -25.30 19.12 -33.22
C MET A 579 -26.49 18.62 -34.04
N ASN A 580 -26.24 18.18 -35.27
CA ASN A 580 -27.26 17.60 -36.14
C ASN A 580 -27.89 16.34 -35.51
N PHE A 581 -27.04 15.52 -34.90
CA PHE A 581 -27.42 14.26 -34.26
C PHE A 581 -28.29 14.49 -33.01
N LEU A 582 -27.95 15.47 -32.19
CA LEU A 582 -28.73 15.91 -31.02
C LEU A 582 -29.92 16.81 -31.37
N ARG A 583 -30.09 17.16 -32.65
CA ARG A 583 -31.13 18.07 -33.16
C ARG A 583 -31.10 19.44 -32.47
N ILE A 584 -29.90 19.97 -32.24
CA ILE A 584 -29.69 21.32 -31.70
C ILE A 584 -29.19 22.25 -32.80
N GLU A 585 -29.85 23.39 -32.98
CA GLU A 585 -29.51 24.37 -34.01
C GLU A 585 -28.32 25.26 -33.59
N SER A 586 -28.18 25.51 -32.29
CA SER A 586 -27.12 26.34 -31.72
C SER A 586 -26.79 25.87 -30.30
N VAL A 587 -25.49 25.86 -29.95
CA VAL A 587 -25.04 25.63 -28.58
C VAL A 587 -25.26 26.91 -27.76
N PRO A 588 -25.98 26.86 -26.62
CA PRO A 588 -26.14 28.02 -25.75
C PRO A 588 -24.77 28.55 -25.27
N PHE A 589 -24.61 29.88 -25.19
CA PHE A 589 -23.32 30.49 -24.81
C PHE A 589 -22.85 30.13 -23.38
N GLU A 590 -23.76 29.66 -22.52
CA GLU A 590 -23.48 29.27 -21.13
C GLU A 590 -23.13 27.78 -21.00
N GLU A 591 -23.25 27.00 -22.06
CA GLU A 591 -23.06 25.55 -22.02
C GLU A 591 -21.74 25.12 -22.67
N TYR A 592 -21.06 24.19 -22.02
CA TYR A 592 -19.91 23.52 -22.60
C TYR A 592 -20.39 22.42 -23.55
N PHE A 593 -19.79 22.37 -24.74
CA PHE A 593 -20.10 21.39 -25.77
C PHE A 593 -18.84 20.64 -26.21
N TRP A 594 -19.03 19.64 -27.06
CA TRP A 594 -17.90 19.00 -27.73
C TRP A 594 -17.41 19.87 -28.89
N TYR A 595 -16.25 20.48 -28.72
CA TYR A 595 -15.61 21.33 -29.72
C TYR A 595 -14.56 20.55 -30.51
N GLY A 596 -14.47 20.82 -31.81
CA GLY A 596 -13.60 20.11 -32.72
C GLY A 596 -14.04 18.67 -33.01
N ASP A 597 -13.13 17.90 -33.60
CA ASP A 597 -13.39 16.49 -33.91
C ASP A 597 -13.45 15.66 -32.62
N ILE A 598 -14.23 14.59 -32.63
CA ILE A 598 -14.35 13.66 -31.50
C ILE A 598 -13.90 12.29 -31.95
N PHE A 599 -13.17 11.59 -31.08
CA PHE A 599 -12.65 10.26 -31.38
C PHE A 599 -13.17 9.22 -30.40
N ILE A 600 -13.50 8.03 -30.90
CA ILE A 600 -13.74 6.84 -30.10
C ILE A 600 -12.62 5.84 -30.37
N THR A 601 -12.05 5.33 -29.30
CA THR A 601 -10.97 4.33 -29.32
C THR A 601 -11.36 3.16 -28.42
N LYS A 602 -11.02 1.92 -28.80
CA LYS A 602 -11.31 0.72 -28.01
C LYS A 602 -10.08 0.27 -27.22
N PHE A 603 -10.27 -0.09 -25.96
CA PHE A 603 -9.19 -0.60 -25.10
C PHE A 603 -9.55 -1.92 -24.45
N HIS A 604 -8.51 -2.69 -24.15
CA HIS A 604 -8.59 -3.90 -23.35
C HIS A 604 -7.60 -3.82 -22.20
N LEU A 605 -8.10 -4.03 -20.98
CA LEU A 605 -7.26 -4.23 -19.81
C LEU A 605 -6.92 -5.72 -19.73
N ASP A 606 -5.69 -6.08 -20.09
CA ASP A 606 -5.22 -7.44 -19.87
C ASP A 606 -5.06 -7.68 -18.36
N GLU A 607 -5.91 -8.56 -17.83
CA GLU A 607 -5.93 -8.95 -16.41
C GLU A 607 -4.57 -9.49 -15.91
N GLY A 608 -3.68 -9.89 -16.82
CA GLY A 608 -2.35 -10.42 -16.51
C GLY A 608 -1.20 -9.41 -16.54
N SER A 609 -1.27 -8.34 -17.34
CA SER A 609 -0.11 -7.48 -17.60
C SER A 609 -0.23 -6.05 -17.09
N SER A 610 -1.42 -5.60 -16.65
CA SER A 610 -1.68 -4.18 -16.29
C SER A 610 -1.30 -3.17 -17.39
N ILE A 611 -1.00 -3.65 -18.60
CA ILE A 611 -0.73 -2.83 -19.78
C ILE A 611 -2.06 -2.65 -20.49
N PHE A 612 -2.38 -1.40 -20.81
CA PHE A 612 -3.57 -1.06 -21.58
C PHE A 612 -3.23 -1.16 -23.06
N ASP A 613 -3.74 -2.21 -23.71
CA ASP A 613 -3.61 -2.39 -25.15
C ASP A 613 -4.79 -1.71 -25.85
N CYS A 614 -4.47 -0.90 -26.87
CA CYS A 614 -5.46 -0.31 -27.76
C CYS A 614 -5.83 -1.31 -28.86
N GLU A 615 -7.12 -1.49 -29.09
CA GLU A 615 -7.67 -2.33 -30.16
C GLU A 615 -8.21 -1.48 -31.31
N ASN A 616 -8.41 -2.09 -32.48
CA ASN A 616 -9.18 -1.46 -33.54
C ASN A 616 -10.66 -1.40 -33.12
N VAL A 617 -11.29 -0.25 -33.33
CA VAL A 617 -12.74 -0.15 -33.21
C VAL A 617 -13.37 -0.93 -34.37
N PRO A 618 -14.28 -1.90 -34.13
CA PRO A 618 -14.88 -2.68 -35.20
C PRO A 618 -15.69 -1.80 -36.16
N ASP A 619 -15.59 -2.03 -37.47
CA ASP A 619 -16.36 -1.28 -38.48
C ASP A 619 -17.88 -1.43 -38.29
N ALA A 620 -18.32 -2.57 -37.74
CA ALA A 620 -19.71 -2.82 -37.38
C ALA A 620 -20.28 -1.78 -36.40
N PHE A 621 -19.43 -1.11 -35.62
CA PHE A 621 -19.82 -0.07 -34.67
C PHE A 621 -20.46 1.13 -35.39
N LEU A 622 -19.98 1.51 -36.60
CA LEU A 622 -20.60 2.58 -37.40
C LEU A 622 -22.00 2.20 -37.90
N GLY A 623 -22.29 0.90 -38.05
CA GLY A 623 -23.61 0.40 -38.45
C GLY A 623 -24.66 0.47 -37.33
N LEU A 624 -24.26 0.80 -36.10
CA LEU A 624 -25.14 0.89 -34.93
C LEU A 624 -25.44 2.33 -34.54
N GLU A 625 -25.99 3.10 -35.48
CA GLU A 625 -26.34 4.51 -35.28
C GLU A 625 -27.14 4.74 -33.99
N HIS A 626 -28.12 3.87 -33.70
CA HIS A 626 -28.98 4.01 -32.52
C HIS A 626 -28.22 3.81 -31.18
N LEU A 627 -27.17 2.97 -31.15
CA LEU A 627 -26.36 2.77 -29.95
C LEU A 627 -25.51 4.02 -29.68
N ILE A 628 -24.88 4.54 -30.73
CA ILE A 628 -24.11 5.79 -30.71
C ILE A 628 -25.02 6.95 -30.28
N GLU A 629 -26.25 6.99 -30.80
CA GLU A 629 -27.30 7.96 -30.47
C GLU A 629 -27.63 7.97 -28.99
N ASN A 630 -28.04 6.83 -28.46
CA ASN A 630 -28.42 6.72 -27.05
C ASN A 630 -27.28 7.12 -26.11
N MET A 631 -26.05 6.77 -26.47
CA MET A 631 -24.87 7.06 -25.67
C MET A 631 -24.51 8.55 -25.72
N ILE A 632 -24.50 9.20 -26.88
CA ILE A 632 -24.24 10.65 -26.99
C ILE A 632 -25.34 11.45 -26.31
N ILE A 633 -26.62 11.08 -26.49
CA ILE A 633 -27.75 11.70 -25.81
C ILE A 633 -27.61 11.54 -24.30
N SER A 634 -27.33 10.34 -23.80
CA SER A 634 -27.13 10.09 -22.37
C SER A 634 -26.01 10.95 -21.79
N GLU A 635 -24.89 11.11 -22.50
CA GLU A 635 -23.77 11.93 -22.03
C GLU A 635 -24.08 13.43 -22.09
N TRP A 636 -24.85 13.86 -23.08
CA TRP A 636 -25.35 15.24 -23.20
C TRP A 636 -26.31 15.59 -22.07
N GLU A 637 -27.32 14.75 -21.82
CA GLU A 637 -28.30 14.93 -20.75
C GLU A 637 -27.66 14.96 -19.36
N ARG A 638 -26.56 14.22 -19.19
CA ARG A 638 -25.75 14.23 -17.96
C ARG A 638 -24.82 15.43 -17.83
N LYS A 639 -24.79 16.34 -18.81
CA LYS A 639 -23.86 17.47 -18.87
C LYS A 639 -22.40 17.03 -18.75
N ALA A 640 -22.06 15.87 -19.31
CA ALA A 640 -20.74 15.28 -19.17
C ALA A 640 -19.57 16.20 -19.62
N PRO A 641 -19.68 16.95 -20.73
CA PRO A 641 -18.64 17.91 -21.14
C PRO A 641 -18.41 19.01 -20.09
N GLU A 642 -19.50 19.60 -19.56
CA GLU A 642 -19.47 20.63 -18.53
C GLU A 642 -18.86 20.11 -17.23
N ASP A 643 -19.23 18.91 -16.80
CA ASP A 643 -18.70 18.28 -15.59
C ASP A 643 -17.21 17.93 -15.70
N GLU A 644 -16.73 17.55 -16.88
CA GLU A 644 -15.31 17.24 -17.09
C GLU A 644 -14.46 18.51 -17.14
N ILE A 645 -14.94 19.57 -17.81
CA ILE A 645 -14.24 20.87 -17.85
C ILE A 645 -14.18 21.51 -16.46
N ARG A 646 -15.29 21.49 -15.70
CA ARG A 646 -15.31 21.97 -14.30
C ARG A 646 -14.35 21.19 -13.42
N ARG A 647 -14.24 19.87 -13.62
CA ARG A 647 -13.26 19.05 -12.91
C ARG A 647 -11.84 19.48 -13.26
N GLY A 648 -11.51 19.65 -14.55
CA GLY A 648 -10.22 20.16 -15.00
C GLY A 648 -9.86 21.50 -14.36
N GLN A 649 -10.74 22.51 -14.48
CA GLN A 649 -10.55 23.84 -13.89
C GLN A 649 -10.34 23.80 -12.37
N TYR A 650 -11.07 22.93 -11.66
CA TYR A 650 -10.88 22.74 -10.23
C TYR A 650 -9.49 22.17 -9.89
N PHE A 651 -8.98 21.23 -10.70
CA PHE A 651 -7.63 20.70 -10.55
C PHE A 651 -6.57 21.76 -10.83
N ASP A 652 -6.71 22.53 -11.91
CA ASP A 652 -5.78 23.60 -12.29
C ASP A 652 -5.71 24.66 -11.18
N THR A 653 -6.85 25.15 -10.70
CA THR A 653 -6.93 26.13 -9.61
C THR A 653 -6.23 25.62 -8.34
N LYS A 654 -6.36 24.31 -8.05
CA LYS A 654 -5.74 23.69 -6.88
C LYS A 654 -4.23 23.55 -7.06
N GLN A 655 -3.78 23.23 -8.27
CA GLN A 655 -2.36 23.12 -8.60
C GLN A 655 -1.69 24.50 -8.61
N GLU A 656 -2.34 25.52 -9.17
CA GLU A 656 -1.91 26.93 -9.09
C GLU A 656 -1.77 27.38 -7.64
N LYS A 657 -2.78 27.11 -6.80
CA LYS A 657 -2.71 27.39 -5.37
C LYS A 657 -1.53 26.68 -4.71
N LYS A 658 -1.31 25.40 -5.02
CA LYS A 658 -0.18 24.62 -4.48
C LYS A 658 1.17 25.23 -4.91
N ASN A 659 1.29 25.65 -6.17
CA ASN A 659 2.49 26.30 -6.69
C ASN A 659 2.73 27.67 -6.04
N ALA A 660 1.67 28.47 -5.84
CA ALA A 660 1.72 29.74 -5.13
C ALA A 660 2.13 29.55 -3.66
N ASP A 661 1.52 28.57 -2.96
CA ASP A 661 1.88 28.23 -1.58
C ASP A 661 3.34 27.79 -1.48
N LYS A 662 3.82 26.97 -2.44
CA LYS A 662 5.22 26.56 -2.55
C LYS A 662 6.16 27.75 -2.74
N GLN A 663 5.81 28.69 -3.62
CA GLN A 663 6.60 29.90 -3.87
C GLN A 663 6.68 30.80 -2.62
N VAL A 664 5.55 30.99 -1.92
CA VAL A 664 5.51 31.74 -0.66
C VAL A 664 6.36 31.08 0.43
N ILE A 665 6.41 29.75 0.48
CA ILE A 665 7.30 29.03 1.40
C ILE A 665 8.77 29.26 1.01
N LEU A 666 9.11 29.16 -0.27
CA LEU A 666 10.48 29.37 -0.75
C LEU A 666 10.98 30.80 -0.54
N GLU A 667 10.12 31.81 -0.67
CA GLU A 667 10.46 33.22 -0.40
C GLU A 667 10.63 33.53 1.09
N ARG A 668 10.09 32.69 1.97
CA ARG A 668 10.20 32.83 3.44
C ARG A 668 11.35 32.04 4.04
N MET A 669 11.96 31.13 3.28
CA MET A 669 13.18 30.40 3.62
C MET A 669 14.39 31.21 3.21
#